data_AF-A0A2S8FKB4-F1
#
_entry.id   AF-A0A2S8FKB4-F1
#
_cell.length_a   1.000
_cell.length_b   1.000
_cell.length_c   1.000
_cell.angle_alpha   90.00
_cell.angle_beta   90.00
_cell.angle_gamma   90.00
#
_symmetry.space_group_name_H-M   'P 1'
#
loop_
_entity.id
_entity.type
_entity.pdbx_description
1 polymer ?
#
loop_
_entity_poly.entity_id
_entity_poly.type
_entity_poly.pdbx_seq_one_letter_code
_entity_poly.pdbx_strand_id
1 'polypeptide(L)'
;MSAKPTNRPSKYQVFLLWSNDTVSQCRDVRKFFKEFNKKTAKPEFGVTFEIIDHCFDTDDKGHPGAVPAEELLVKSKDTLALTIGLCTDDETSLNPYTVDKAQHQLDLVVESAQQNKFHQAIWFVLRQQDLEREQIAGEIHDLLRLPEGLKPDNVCLFNEGDKFADVLADNLTKLLSGDDRPWIEDENAAVHAIEAARRQKMEKLVQLGIDPWGHRFDDQQAITDVRALEGEITEQKTTSEGGREQTVYSGPKVRVAGRIVLMRPTGKLIFINLVDRTGTIQLFLGQAQVGERNWDIAQCLDLGDIIGVDGELKKTKTGELTIFVEELHFLTKTLEAPPEKHKGITDPELRQRMRYVDLAYGEGVLERFVQRTQIVRSIRETLVGEGYFEIEGPTLHTIAGGAAARPFETFHNALGMPLVMRIALELHLKRLLVGGMERVFELGRVYRNEGISPRHNPEFTMLEVYQAYGNYETMMDLTQNVIVNALDAIGAGRKVPFGDKEIDFTPPFERRCYRDLLAEHAGIDPANDAEVIACAKKLGLDTEGKHPDVVRNEIFEETVEDKLVGPIFVIDYPASICPLTKRKAGQPEIAERFELFIHGMELANAYTELNDPDLQEKLFRTQLEGMAEEDSMARMDTDFVRALRNGMPPAGGLGIGIDRLVMLLTNSSTIREVILFPLLRHEAT
;
A
#
# COMPACT_ATOMS: atom_id res chain seq x y z
N MET A 1 22.88 -21.91 -36.99
CA MET A 1 22.01 -21.44 -38.09
C MET A 1 20.92 -20.59 -37.47
N SER A 2 20.97 -19.27 -37.68
CA SER A 2 19.94 -18.35 -37.16
C SER A 2 18.66 -18.52 -37.97
N ALA A 3 17.57 -18.93 -37.33
CA ALA A 3 16.26 -18.67 -37.88
C ALA A 3 16.04 -17.15 -37.83
N LYS A 4 15.82 -16.53 -38.99
CA LYS A 4 15.38 -15.14 -39.08
C LYS A 4 14.10 -14.97 -38.24
N PRO A 5 13.87 -13.81 -37.59
CA PRO A 5 12.57 -13.54 -36.97
C PRO A 5 11.52 -13.58 -38.08
N THR A 6 10.54 -14.47 -37.93
CA THR A 6 9.32 -14.46 -38.72
C THR A 6 8.70 -13.07 -38.60
N ASN A 7 8.31 -12.50 -39.73
CA ASN A 7 7.72 -11.16 -39.84
C ASN A 7 6.49 -11.10 -38.93
N ARG A 8 6.61 -10.51 -37.73
CA ARG A 8 5.53 -10.47 -36.74
C ARG A 8 4.40 -9.58 -37.29
N PRO A 9 3.15 -10.06 -37.30
CA PRO A 9 2.04 -9.27 -37.81
C PRO A 9 1.82 -8.05 -36.92
N SER A 10 1.68 -6.86 -37.53
CA SER A 10 1.42 -5.63 -36.77
C SER A 10 -0.02 -5.52 -36.26
N LYS A 11 -0.86 -6.51 -36.62
CA LYS A 11 -2.27 -6.57 -36.29
C LYS A 11 -2.69 -8.00 -35.98
N TYR A 12 -3.42 -8.19 -34.89
CA TYR A 12 -4.11 -9.44 -34.56
C TYR A 12 -5.62 -9.22 -34.63
N GLN A 13 -6.36 -10.29 -34.90
CA GLN A 13 -7.80 -10.23 -35.08
C GLN A 13 -8.53 -10.86 -33.90
N VAL A 14 -9.65 -10.23 -33.55
CA VAL A 14 -10.60 -10.70 -32.55
C VAL A 14 -11.90 -11.01 -33.27
N PHE A 15 -12.31 -12.27 -33.26
CA PHE A 15 -13.59 -12.66 -33.83
C PHE A 15 -14.68 -12.53 -32.77
N LEU A 16 -15.62 -11.61 -32.98
CA LEU A 16 -16.71 -11.31 -32.06
C LEU A 16 -18.01 -11.91 -32.59
N LEU A 17 -18.46 -13.00 -31.96
CA LEU A 17 -19.75 -13.64 -32.17
C LEU A 17 -20.77 -13.06 -31.21
N TRP A 18 -21.94 -12.68 -31.70
CA TRP A 18 -22.98 -12.08 -30.86
C TRP A 18 -24.40 -12.31 -31.38
N SER A 19 -25.38 -12.27 -30.48
CA SER A 19 -26.83 -12.26 -30.79
C SER A 19 -27.40 -10.84 -30.71
N ASN A 20 -28.55 -10.59 -31.34
CA ASN A 20 -29.26 -9.31 -31.29
C ASN A 20 -29.58 -8.85 -29.85
N ASP A 21 -29.68 -9.78 -28.90
CA ASP A 21 -29.93 -9.49 -27.49
C ASP A 21 -28.69 -8.94 -26.76
N THR A 22 -27.51 -9.03 -27.36
CA THR A 22 -26.23 -8.61 -26.76
C THR A 22 -25.60 -7.37 -27.41
N VAL A 23 -26.37 -6.61 -28.19
CA VAL A 23 -25.90 -5.39 -28.90
C VAL A 23 -25.20 -4.40 -27.97
N SER A 24 -25.67 -4.26 -26.72
CA SER A 24 -25.08 -3.34 -25.76
C SER A 24 -23.67 -3.80 -25.33
N GLN A 25 -23.51 -5.09 -25.08
CA GLN A 25 -22.26 -5.75 -24.72
C GLN A 25 -21.25 -5.69 -25.87
N CYS A 26 -21.70 -5.82 -27.13
CA CYS A 26 -20.84 -5.63 -28.30
C CYS A 26 -20.18 -4.25 -28.33
N ARG A 27 -20.89 -3.19 -27.89
CA ARG A 27 -20.31 -1.84 -27.82
C ARG A 27 -19.21 -1.77 -26.77
N ASP A 28 -19.39 -2.45 -25.65
CA ASP A 28 -18.39 -2.51 -24.58
C ASP A 28 -17.15 -3.30 -25.00
N VAL A 29 -17.29 -4.41 -25.72
CA VAL A 29 -16.15 -5.12 -26.34
C VAL A 29 -15.37 -4.21 -27.28
N ARG A 30 -16.06 -3.49 -28.17
CA ARG A 30 -15.41 -2.54 -29.09
C ARG A 30 -14.73 -1.40 -28.36
N LYS A 31 -15.35 -0.88 -27.31
CA LYS A 31 -14.79 0.19 -26.47
C LYS A 31 -13.54 -0.29 -25.72
N PHE A 32 -13.57 -1.52 -25.19
CA PHE A 32 -12.43 -2.15 -24.54
C PHE A 32 -11.22 -2.21 -25.49
N PHE A 33 -11.35 -2.83 -26.67
CA PHE A 33 -10.21 -2.94 -27.59
C PHE A 33 -9.76 -1.59 -28.16
N LYS A 34 -10.67 -0.62 -28.31
CA LYS A 34 -10.30 0.76 -28.68
C LYS A 34 -9.43 1.42 -27.60
N GLU A 35 -9.77 1.26 -26.33
CA GLU A 35 -8.97 1.80 -25.22
C GLU A 35 -7.69 0.99 -25.01
N PHE A 36 -7.73 -0.34 -25.16
CA PHE A 36 -6.58 -1.24 -25.05
C PHE A 36 -5.52 -0.91 -26.11
N ASN A 37 -5.94 -0.75 -27.38
CA ASN A 37 -5.09 -0.29 -28.48
C ASN A 37 -4.54 1.13 -28.28
N LYS A 38 -5.16 1.96 -27.43
CA LYS A 38 -4.73 3.34 -27.18
C LYS A 38 -3.76 3.45 -26.01
N LYS A 39 -3.99 2.69 -24.94
CA LYS A 39 -3.27 2.80 -23.65
C LYS A 39 -2.13 1.81 -23.50
N THR A 40 -2.29 0.60 -24.03
CA THR A 40 -1.38 -0.53 -23.80
C THR A 40 -0.58 -0.85 -25.06
N ALA A 41 -1.26 -0.93 -26.20
CA ALA A 41 -0.63 -1.16 -27.51
C ALA A 41 -0.20 0.18 -28.15
N LYS A 42 0.85 0.83 -27.65
CA LYS A 42 1.31 2.10 -28.24
C LYS A 42 1.70 1.90 -29.72
N PRO A 43 1.32 2.80 -30.66
CA PRO A 43 1.65 2.66 -32.10
C PRO A 43 3.15 2.54 -32.43
N GLU A 44 4.00 2.87 -31.47
CA GLU A 44 5.47 2.83 -31.52
C GLU A 44 6.06 1.43 -31.23
N PHE A 45 5.26 0.47 -30.74
CA PHE A 45 5.66 -0.93 -30.47
C PHE A 45 4.87 -1.98 -31.28
N GLY A 46 4.09 -1.53 -32.28
CA GLY A 46 3.80 -2.35 -33.46
C GLY A 46 2.74 -3.46 -33.36
N VAL A 47 1.88 -3.54 -32.33
CA VAL A 47 0.76 -4.52 -32.31
C VAL A 47 -0.58 -3.84 -31.98
N THR A 48 -1.62 -4.08 -32.79
CA THR A 48 -3.01 -3.64 -32.53
C THR A 48 -4.02 -4.78 -32.73
N PHE A 49 -5.15 -4.75 -32.02
CA PHE A 49 -6.25 -5.70 -32.19
C PHE A 49 -7.37 -5.12 -33.07
N GLU A 50 -7.84 -5.89 -34.04
CA GLU A 50 -8.93 -5.50 -34.96
C GLU A 50 -10.10 -6.49 -34.82
N ILE A 51 -11.30 -5.95 -34.57
CA ILE A 51 -12.51 -6.77 -34.36
C ILE A 51 -13.14 -7.13 -35.70
N ILE A 52 -13.48 -8.41 -35.84
CA ILE A 52 -14.30 -8.97 -36.92
C ILE A 52 -15.64 -9.38 -36.31
N ASP A 53 -16.70 -8.65 -36.66
CA ASP A 53 -18.05 -8.86 -36.15
C ASP A 53 -18.79 -9.97 -36.92
N HIS A 54 -19.48 -10.85 -36.19
CA HIS A 54 -20.41 -11.85 -36.72
C HIS A 54 -21.65 -11.95 -35.82
N CYS A 55 -22.81 -11.52 -36.32
CA CYS A 55 -24.10 -11.76 -35.66
C CYS A 55 -24.73 -13.03 -36.20
N PHE A 56 -25.09 -13.96 -35.31
CA PHE A 56 -25.65 -15.25 -35.71
C PHE A 56 -27.19 -15.27 -35.79
N ASP A 57 -27.88 -14.17 -35.46
CA ASP A 57 -29.35 -14.07 -35.50
C ASP A 57 -29.95 -13.57 -36.83
N THR A 58 -29.14 -13.31 -37.86
CA THR A 58 -29.64 -12.63 -39.05
C THR A 58 -30.37 -13.57 -40.02
N ASP A 59 -31.65 -13.30 -40.26
CA ASP A 59 -32.33 -13.66 -41.51
C ASP A 59 -31.80 -12.78 -42.67
N ASP A 60 -32.11 -13.16 -43.92
CA ASP A 60 -31.64 -12.52 -45.16
C ASP A 60 -32.01 -11.00 -45.32
N LYS A 61 -32.46 -10.32 -44.27
CA LYS A 61 -32.79 -8.88 -44.24
C LYS A 61 -31.92 -8.02 -43.33
N GLY A 62 -30.77 -8.55 -42.89
CA GLY A 62 -29.54 -7.82 -42.53
C GLY A 62 -29.65 -6.49 -41.77
N HIS A 63 -29.24 -6.49 -40.50
CA HIS A 63 -28.62 -5.29 -39.93
C HIS A 63 -27.37 -4.94 -40.76
N PRO A 64 -27.21 -3.68 -41.23
CA PRO A 64 -26.07 -3.31 -42.05
C PRO A 64 -24.79 -3.35 -41.20
N GLY A 65 -24.03 -4.45 -41.31
CA GLY A 65 -22.68 -4.57 -40.74
C GLY A 65 -22.33 -5.88 -40.02
N ALA A 66 -23.20 -6.91 -39.97
CA ALA A 66 -23.01 -8.02 -39.03
C ALA A 66 -22.66 -9.40 -39.64
N VAL A 67 -22.40 -9.50 -40.94
CA VAL A 67 -21.84 -10.72 -41.54
C VAL A 67 -20.43 -10.40 -42.05
N PRO A 68 -19.39 -11.09 -41.57
CA PRO A 68 -18.02 -10.81 -41.99
C PRO A 68 -17.83 -11.20 -43.46
N ALA A 69 -17.00 -10.44 -44.19
CA ALA A 69 -16.60 -10.84 -45.52
C ALA A 69 -15.72 -12.10 -45.42
N GLU A 70 -16.05 -13.14 -46.20
CA GLU A 70 -15.27 -14.40 -46.23
C GLU A 70 -13.78 -14.13 -46.51
N GLU A 71 -13.48 -13.16 -47.37
CA GLU A 71 -12.12 -12.73 -47.67
C GLU A 71 -11.36 -12.17 -46.44
N LEU A 72 -12.08 -11.54 -45.49
CA LEU A 72 -11.50 -10.99 -44.27
C LEU A 72 -11.11 -12.11 -43.29
N LEU A 73 -11.95 -13.14 -43.15
CA LEU A 73 -11.67 -14.30 -42.32
C LEU A 73 -10.50 -15.11 -42.89
N VAL A 74 -10.46 -15.32 -44.21
CA VAL A 74 -9.34 -15.99 -44.88
C VAL A 74 -8.03 -15.23 -44.70
N LYS A 75 -8.04 -13.90 -44.75
CA LYS A 75 -6.84 -13.07 -44.49
C LYS A 75 -6.37 -13.07 -43.04
N SER A 76 -7.24 -13.47 -42.11
CA SER A 76 -6.97 -13.46 -40.67
C SER A 76 -6.52 -14.82 -40.14
N LYS A 77 -6.25 -15.79 -41.03
CA LYS A 77 -5.91 -17.18 -40.67
C LYS A 77 -4.65 -17.31 -39.81
N ASP A 78 -3.66 -16.45 -40.01
CA ASP A 78 -2.38 -16.52 -39.27
C ASP A 78 -2.31 -15.56 -38.07
N THR A 79 -3.38 -14.80 -37.83
CA THR A 79 -3.35 -13.62 -36.95
C THR A 79 -4.56 -13.53 -36.03
N LEU A 80 -5.49 -14.49 -36.10
CA LEU A 80 -6.62 -14.58 -35.18
C LEU A 80 -6.12 -14.97 -33.77
N ALA A 81 -6.27 -14.05 -32.83
CA ALA A 81 -5.78 -14.21 -31.47
C ALA A 81 -6.88 -14.68 -30.50
N LEU A 82 -8.12 -14.24 -30.71
CA LEU A 82 -9.19 -14.44 -29.75
C LEU A 82 -10.54 -14.57 -30.46
N THR A 83 -11.36 -15.49 -29.97
CA THR A 83 -12.80 -15.54 -30.25
C THR A 83 -13.58 -15.15 -29.00
N ILE A 84 -14.49 -14.20 -29.11
CA ILE A 84 -15.40 -13.77 -28.04
C ILE A 84 -16.82 -14.10 -28.48
N GLY A 85 -17.51 -14.96 -27.72
CA GLY A 85 -18.94 -15.21 -27.88
C GLY A 85 -19.78 -14.42 -26.88
N LEU A 86 -20.85 -13.78 -27.36
CA LEU A 86 -21.84 -13.09 -26.54
C LEU A 86 -23.23 -13.69 -26.80
N CYS A 87 -23.87 -14.17 -25.75
CA CYS A 87 -25.25 -14.68 -25.82
C CYS A 87 -25.96 -14.50 -24.46
N THR A 88 -27.25 -14.85 -24.46
CA THR A 88 -28.01 -15.12 -23.24
C THR A 88 -28.13 -16.64 -23.08
N ASP A 89 -28.57 -17.11 -21.92
CA ASP A 89 -28.93 -18.51 -21.67
C ASP A 89 -30.37 -18.85 -22.11
N ASP A 90 -30.98 -18.04 -22.98
CA ASP A 90 -32.28 -18.32 -23.58
C ASP A 90 -32.12 -19.13 -24.89
N GLU A 91 -32.88 -20.23 -25.02
CA GLU A 91 -32.87 -21.10 -26.21
C GLU A 91 -33.17 -20.32 -27.50
N THR A 92 -33.99 -19.25 -27.44
CA THR A 92 -34.31 -18.47 -28.63
C THR A 92 -33.13 -17.62 -29.12
N SER A 93 -32.29 -17.17 -28.20
CA SER A 93 -31.05 -16.44 -28.49
C SER A 93 -29.89 -17.36 -28.89
N LEU A 94 -30.01 -18.67 -28.69
CA LEU A 94 -29.01 -19.68 -29.03
C LEU A 94 -29.35 -20.49 -30.29
N ASN A 95 -30.53 -20.29 -30.89
CA ASN A 95 -31.02 -21.07 -32.03
C ASN A 95 -31.08 -20.21 -33.33
N PRO A 96 -30.02 -20.24 -34.15
CA PRO A 96 -30.00 -19.50 -35.40
C PRO A 96 -30.86 -20.24 -36.45
N TYR A 97 -31.83 -19.54 -37.05
CA TYR A 97 -32.51 -20.01 -38.26
C TYR A 97 -31.47 -20.18 -39.39
N THR A 98 -30.98 -21.42 -39.54
CA THR A 98 -30.18 -22.02 -40.63
C THR A 98 -29.68 -21.13 -41.77
N VAL A 99 -28.35 -21.05 -41.94
CA VAL A 99 -27.70 -20.96 -43.26
C VAL A 99 -26.37 -21.73 -43.25
N ASP A 100 -26.14 -22.63 -44.21
CA ASP A 100 -24.86 -23.33 -44.44
C ASP A 100 -23.64 -22.39 -44.54
N LYS A 101 -23.89 -21.10 -44.82
CA LYS A 101 -22.90 -20.03 -44.93
C LYS A 101 -22.31 -19.62 -43.57
N ALA A 102 -23.07 -19.65 -42.47
CA ALA A 102 -22.56 -19.36 -41.13
C ALA A 102 -21.63 -20.48 -40.66
N GLN A 103 -22.00 -21.74 -40.93
CA GLN A 103 -21.17 -22.90 -40.65
C GLN A 103 -19.82 -22.82 -41.37
N HIS A 104 -19.83 -22.50 -42.68
CA HIS A 104 -18.60 -22.34 -43.46
C HIS A 104 -17.68 -21.22 -42.90
N GLN A 105 -18.24 -20.13 -42.35
CA GLN A 105 -17.45 -19.06 -41.74
C GLN A 105 -16.86 -19.46 -40.38
N LEU A 106 -17.61 -20.21 -39.56
CA LEU A 106 -17.12 -20.79 -38.31
C LEU A 106 -16.00 -21.82 -38.56
N ASP A 107 -16.13 -22.61 -39.62
CA ASP A 107 -15.11 -23.58 -40.04
C ASP A 107 -13.78 -22.88 -40.41
N LEU A 108 -13.84 -21.71 -41.07
CA LEU A 108 -12.65 -20.88 -41.36
C LEU A 108 -11.99 -20.32 -40.09
N VAL A 109 -12.77 -19.99 -39.06
CA VAL A 109 -12.27 -19.53 -37.76
C VAL A 109 -11.60 -20.68 -37.01
N VAL A 110 -12.14 -21.89 -37.08
CA VAL A 110 -11.49 -23.08 -36.51
C VAL A 110 -10.23 -23.45 -37.25
N GLU A 111 -10.22 -23.40 -38.58
CA GLU A 111 -9.01 -23.64 -39.36
C GLU A 111 -7.90 -22.66 -38.96
N SER A 112 -8.26 -21.39 -38.75
CA SER A 112 -7.37 -20.34 -38.23
C SER A 112 -6.89 -20.63 -36.80
N ALA A 113 -7.80 -21.00 -35.89
CA ALA A 113 -7.48 -21.36 -34.51
C ALA A 113 -6.54 -22.58 -34.44
N GLN A 114 -6.74 -23.59 -35.29
CA GLN A 114 -5.89 -24.78 -35.36
C GLN A 114 -4.49 -24.46 -35.93
N GLN A 115 -4.38 -23.47 -36.81
CA GLN A 115 -3.10 -22.99 -37.33
C GLN A 115 -2.36 -22.12 -36.30
N ASN A 116 -3.08 -21.32 -35.52
CA ASN A 116 -2.54 -20.43 -34.50
C ASN A 116 -2.52 -21.08 -33.11
N LYS A 117 -1.36 -21.60 -32.69
CA LYS A 117 -1.16 -22.26 -31.37
C LYS A 117 -1.43 -21.39 -30.13
N PHE A 118 -1.73 -20.10 -30.31
CA PHE A 118 -2.00 -19.13 -29.24
C PHE A 118 -3.46 -18.63 -29.25
N HIS A 119 -4.30 -19.10 -30.16
CA HIS A 119 -5.72 -18.72 -30.21
C HIS A 119 -6.45 -19.18 -28.94
N GLN A 120 -7.38 -18.38 -28.46
CA GLN A 120 -8.30 -18.77 -27.39
C GLN A 120 -9.74 -18.36 -27.69
N ALA A 121 -10.69 -19.04 -27.06
CA ALA A 121 -12.10 -18.71 -27.10
C ALA A 121 -12.61 -18.43 -25.68
N ILE A 122 -13.45 -17.41 -25.54
CA ILE A 122 -14.16 -17.08 -24.31
C ILE A 122 -15.60 -16.70 -24.62
N TRP A 123 -16.52 -17.17 -23.81
CA TRP A 123 -17.95 -16.92 -23.94
C TRP A 123 -18.43 -16.12 -22.74
N PHE A 124 -19.12 -15.00 -22.98
CA PHE A 124 -19.82 -14.25 -21.94
C PHE A 124 -21.32 -14.44 -22.13
N VAL A 125 -21.97 -14.94 -21.08
CA VAL A 125 -23.39 -15.30 -21.11
C VAL A 125 -24.14 -14.48 -20.08
N LEU A 126 -25.12 -13.70 -20.55
CA LEU A 126 -26.07 -13.02 -19.67
C LEU A 126 -27.05 -14.04 -19.11
N ARG A 127 -27.06 -14.20 -17.79
CA ARG A 127 -27.94 -15.14 -17.10
C ARG A 127 -29.38 -14.61 -17.02
N GLN A 128 -30.31 -15.33 -17.62
CA GLN A 128 -31.76 -15.12 -17.55
C GLN A 128 -32.48 -16.34 -16.95
N GLN A 129 -31.82 -17.51 -16.89
CA GLN A 129 -32.31 -18.75 -16.27
C GLN A 129 -31.31 -19.28 -15.22
N ASP A 130 -31.80 -20.06 -14.25
CA ASP A 130 -30.94 -20.71 -13.23
C ASP A 130 -30.35 -22.03 -13.77
N LEU A 131 -29.55 -21.93 -14.84
CA LEU A 131 -28.81 -23.06 -15.41
C LEU A 131 -27.36 -23.08 -14.90
N GLU A 132 -26.84 -24.28 -14.68
CA GLU A 132 -25.43 -24.47 -14.30
C GLU A 132 -24.49 -24.27 -15.49
N ARG A 133 -23.24 -23.89 -15.23
CA ARG A 133 -22.28 -23.52 -16.27
C ARG A 133 -22.05 -24.62 -17.31
N GLU A 134 -21.98 -25.88 -16.89
CA GLU A 134 -21.79 -27.01 -17.81
C GLU A 134 -23.00 -27.22 -18.74
N GLN A 135 -24.22 -26.92 -18.26
CA GLN A 135 -25.44 -27.03 -19.06
C GLN A 135 -25.47 -25.95 -20.14
N ILE A 136 -25.18 -24.70 -19.74
CA ILE A 136 -25.08 -23.55 -20.67
C ILE A 136 -24.01 -23.81 -21.75
N ALA A 137 -22.84 -24.33 -21.36
CA ALA A 137 -21.78 -24.68 -22.31
C ALA A 137 -22.22 -25.76 -23.31
N GLY A 138 -22.97 -26.78 -22.86
CA GLY A 138 -23.55 -27.80 -23.71
C GLY A 138 -24.58 -27.24 -24.70
N GLU A 139 -25.50 -26.41 -24.22
CA GLU A 139 -26.53 -25.77 -25.05
C GLU A 139 -25.93 -24.83 -26.10
N ILE A 140 -24.94 -24.01 -25.72
CA ILE A 140 -24.18 -23.17 -26.66
C ILE A 140 -23.52 -24.01 -27.75
N HIS A 141 -22.91 -25.14 -27.41
CA HIS A 141 -22.26 -26.02 -28.38
C HIS A 141 -23.27 -26.65 -29.35
N ASP A 142 -24.36 -27.19 -28.81
CA ASP A 142 -25.35 -27.97 -29.57
C ASP A 142 -26.26 -27.08 -30.44
N LEU A 143 -26.73 -25.95 -29.89
CA LEU A 143 -27.69 -25.06 -30.57
C LEU A 143 -27.02 -24.17 -31.63
N LEU A 144 -25.83 -23.62 -31.34
CA LEU A 144 -25.06 -22.83 -32.32
C LEU A 144 -24.26 -23.70 -33.30
N ARG A 145 -24.28 -25.04 -33.14
CA ARG A 145 -23.53 -26.01 -33.95
C ARG A 145 -22.04 -25.67 -34.05
N LEU A 146 -21.46 -25.28 -32.91
CA LEU A 146 -20.07 -24.84 -32.90
C LEU A 146 -19.16 -26.01 -33.28
N PRO A 147 -18.23 -25.84 -34.24
CA PRO A 147 -17.20 -26.83 -34.48
C PRO A 147 -16.35 -27.06 -33.22
N GLU A 148 -15.76 -28.26 -33.07
CA GLU A 148 -15.11 -28.67 -31.81
C GLU A 148 -14.04 -27.71 -31.29
N GLY A 149 -13.35 -26.98 -32.18
CA GLY A 149 -12.33 -25.99 -31.82
C GLY A 149 -12.86 -24.67 -31.25
N LEU A 150 -14.17 -24.46 -31.25
CA LEU A 150 -14.85 -23.31 -30.65
C LEU A 150 -15.75 -23.71 -29.48
N LYS A 151 -15.60 -24.94 -28.97
CA LYS A 151 -16.32 -25.38 -27.77
C LYS A 151 -16.15 -24.34 -26.65
N PRO A 152 -17.23 -23.99 -25.94
CA PRO A 152 -17.20 -22.99 -24.88
C PRO A 152 -16.55 -23.57 -23.62
N ASP A 153 -15.25 -23.90 -23.70
CA ASP A 153 -14.48 -24.43 -22.56
C ASP A 153 -14.26 -23.34 -21.49
N ASN A 154 -14.36 -22.06 -21.89
CA ASN A 154 -14.27 -20.90 -21.01
C ASN A 154 -15.54 -20.05 -21.09
N VAL A 155 -16.39 -20.14 -20.06
CA VAL A 155 -17.68 -19.45 -19.96
C VAL A 155 -17.68 -18.54 -18.74
N CYS A 156 -17.97 -17.27 -18.96
CA CYS A 156 -18.14 -16.24 -17.95
C CYS A 156 -19.61 -15.85 -17.87
N LEU A 157 -20.23 -16.10 -16.73
CA LEU A 157 -21.63 -15.76 -16.48
C LEU A 157 -21.71 -14.38 -15.83
N PHE A 158 -22.66 -13.55 -16.25
CA PHE A 158 -22.94 -12.25 -15.63
C PHE A 158 -24.46 -11.99 -15.61
N ASN A 159 -24.91 -11.12 -14.70
CA ASN A 159 -26.32 -10.80 -14.48
C ASN A 159 -26.65 -9.40 -15.00
N GLU A 160 -27.94 -9.08 -15.18
CA GLU A 160 -28.38 -7.74 -15.66
C GLU A 160 -27.92 -6.57 -14.77
N GLY A 161 -27.68 -6.81 -13.47
CA GLY A 161 -27.16 -5.80 -12.54
C GLY A 161 -25.65 -5.59 -12.60
N ASP A 162 -24.91 -6.46 -13.28
CA ASP A 162 -23.46 -6.39 -13.36
C ASP A 162 -23.02 -5.34 -14.39
N LYS A 163 -21.94 -4.63 -14.07
CA LYS A 163 -21.27 -3.77 -15.06
C LYS A 163 -20.46 -4.65 -16.00
N PHE A 164 -21.05 -5.01 -17.14
CA PHE A 164 -20.40 -5.87 -18.13
C PHE A 164 -18.98 -5.43 -18.53
N ALA A 165 -18.72 -4.11 -18.60
CA ALA A 165 -17.39 -3.58 -18.88
C ALA A 165 -16.32 -4.01 -17.87
N ASP A 166 -16.68 -4.15 -16.59
CA ASP A 166 -15.76 -4.58 -15.52
C ASP A 166 -15.50 -6.09 -15.64
N VAL A 167 -16.57 -6.88 -15.85
CA VAL A 167 -16.49 -8.34 -16.12
C VAL A 167 -15.61 -8.63 -17.34
N LEU A 168 -15.78 -7.85 -18.40
CA LEU A 168 -15.00 -7.94 -19.63
C LEU A 168 -13.51 -7.63 -19.36
N ALA A 169 -13.22 -6.55 -18.63
CA ALA A 169 -11.85 -6.14 -18.32
C ALA A 169 -11.11 -7.19 -17.49
N ASP A 170 -11.74 -7.73 -16.45
CA ASP A 170 -11.12 -8.73 -15.56
C ASP A 170 -10.75 -10.03 -16.28
N ASN A 171 -11.57 -10.45 -17.25
CA ASN A 171 -11.35 -11.69 -17.97
C ASN A 171 -10.45 -11.51 -19.20
N LEU A 172 -10.66 -10.46 -20.01
CA LEU A 172 -9.85 -10.23 -21.20
C LEU A 172 -8.44 -9.77 -20.87
N THR A 173 -8.22 -9.00 -19.79
CA THR A 173 -6.87 -8.54 -19.41
C THR A 173 -6.00 -9.75 -19.09
N LYS A 174 -6.50 -10.73 -18.33
CA LYS A 174 -5.79 -11.99 -18.03
C LYS A 174 -5.44 -12.77 -19.30
N LEU A 175 -6.42 -12.91 -20.21
CA LEU A 175 -6.19 -13.63 -21.46
C LEU A 175 -5.13 -12.95 -22.32
N LEU A 176 -5.15 -11.62 -22.42
CA LEU A 176 -4.22 -10.86 -23.26
C LEU A 176 -2.82 -10.68 -22.65
N SER A 177 -2.66 -10.88 -21.34
CA SER A 177 -1.40 -10.66 -20.61
C SER A 177 -0.60 -11.93 -20.27
N GLY A 178 -1.04 -13.11 -20.73
CA GLY A 178 -0.27 -14.35 -20.52
C GLY A 178 1.15 -14.30 -21.08
N ASP A 179 2.12 -14.85 -20.35
CA ASP A 179 3.54 -14.83 -20.73
C ASP A 179 3.84 -15.59 -22.03
N ASP A 180 2.95 -16.50 -22.42
CA ASP A 180 3.03 -17.30 -23.65
C ASP A 180 2.50 -16.56 -24.89
N ARG A 181 1.99 -15.33 -24.74
CA ARG A 181 1.41 -14.58 -25.83
C ARG A 181 2.48 -13.97 -26.73
N PRO A 182 2.37 -14.14 -28.06
CA PRO A 182 3.37 -13.64 -29.00
C PRO A 182 3.46 -12.12 -29.05
N TRP A 183 2.55 -11.39 -28.39
CA TRP A 183 2.58 -9.94 -28.30
C TRP A 183 3.19 -9.36 -27.01
N ILE A 184 3.51 -10.19 -26.02
CA ILE A 184 4.01 -9.76 -24.69
C ILE A 184 5.55 -9.61 -24.62
N GLU A 185 6.28 -10.11 -25.62
CA GLU A 185 7.75 -10.22 -25.56
C GLU A 185 8.56 -8.90 -25.43
N ASP A 186 8.01 -7.71 -25.64
CA ASP A 186 8.83 -6.48 -25.76
C ASP A 186 9.20 -5.78 -24.42
N GLU A 187 8.36 -5.86 -23.38
CA GLU A 187 8.70 -5.21 -22.08
C GLU A 187 9.80 -5.98 -21.33
N ASN A 188 9.71 -7.31 -21.28
CA ASN A 188 10.74 -8.15 -20.67
C ASN A 188 12.05 -8.14 -21.48
N ALA A 189 11.99 -8.08 -22.82
CA ALA A 189 13.20 -7.98 -23.65
C ALA A 189 13.99 -6.68 -23.42
N ALA A 190 13.30 -5.55 -23.25
CA ALA A 190 13.94 -4.27 -22.95
C ALA A 190 14.60 -4.25 -21.55
N VAL A 191 13.91 -4.80 -20.53
CA VAL A 191 14.45 -4.94 -19.16
C VAL A 191 15.69 -5.85 -19.17
N HIS A 192 15.59 -7.03 -19.81
CA HIS A 192 16.73 -7.95 -19.96
C HIS A 192 17.87 -7.34 -20.78
N ALA A 193 17.59 -6.50 -21.78
CA ALA A 193 18.62 -5.81 -22.55
C ALA A 193 19.36 -4.75 -21.70
N ILE A 194 18.65 -4.01 -20.84
CA ILE A 194 19.26 -3.05 -19.92
C ILE A 194 20.12 -3.76 -18.88
N GLU A 195 19.60 -4.84 -18.28
CA GLU A 195 20.35 -5.66 -17.33
C GLU A 195 21.60 -6.24 -17.99
N ALA A 196 21.48 -6.80 -19.20
CA ALA A 196 22.61 -7.33 -19.96
C ALA A 196 23.68 -6.25 -20.24
N ALA A 197 23.28 -5.04 -20.63
CA ALA A 197 24.21 -3.92 -20.83
C ALA A 197 24.92 -3.51 -19.53
N ARG A 198 24.21 -3.50 -18.40
CA ARG A 198 24.77 -3.23 -17.06
C ARG A 198 25.75 -4.33 -16.64
N ARG A 199 25.45 -5.60 -16.94
CA ARG A 199 26.36 -6.73 -16.71
C ARG A 199 27.63 -6.65 -17.57
N GLN A 200 27.53 -6.21 -18.82
CA GLN A 200 28.73 -5.97 -19.65
C GLN A 200 29.63 -4.87 -19.06
N LYS A 201 29.05 -3.79 -18.53
CA LYS A 201 29.82 -2.75 -17.82
C LYS A 201 30.44 -3.28 -16.52
N MET A 202 29.72 -4.13 -15.80
CA MET A 202 30.25 -4.83 -14.62
C MET A 202 31.49 -5.68 -14.97
N GLU A 203 31.43 -6.46 -16.05
CA GLU A 203 32.57 -7.27 -16.51
C GLU A 203 33.78 -6.40 -16.88
N LYS A 204 33.54 -5.22 -17.49
CA LYS A 204 34.62 -4.25 -17.77
C LYS A 204 35.29 -3.75 -16.49
N LEU A 205 34.52 -3.47 -15.43
CA LEU A 205 35.11 -3.09 -14.13
C LEU A 205 36.03 -4.20 -13.59
N VAL A 206 35.60 -5.46 -13.69
CA VAL A 206 36.44 -6.61 -13.28
C VAL A 206 37.72 -6.68 -14.12
N GLN A 207 37.64 -6.45 -15.43
CA GLN A 207 38.82 -6.42 -16.31
C GLN A 207 39.80 -5.28 -15.97
N LEU A 208 39.30 -4.16 -15.43
CA LEU A 208 40.11 -3.05 -14.91
C LEU A 208 40.72 -3.34 -13.52
N GLY A 209 40.46 -4.52 -12.96
CA GLY A 209 40.89 -4.92 -11.61
C GLY A 209 40.10 -4.22 -10.50
N ILE A 210 38.86 -3.79 -10.78
CA ILE A 210 37.95 -3.18 -9.81
C ILE A 210 36.91 -4.22 -9.39
N ASP A 211 36.71 -4.38 -8.09
CA ASP A 211 35.59 -5.16 -7.55
C ASP A 211 34.28 -4.38 -7.77
N PRO A 212 33.32 -4.86 -8.58
CA PRO A 212 32.07 -4.17 -8.83
C PRO A 212 31.15 -4.10 -7.59
N TRP A 213 31.51 -4.81 -6.51
CA TRP A 213 30.81 -4.82 -5.22
C TRP A 213 31.54 -4.04 -4.13
N GLY A 214 32.66 -3.41 -4.49
CA GLY A 214 33.38 -2.48 -3.64
C GLY A 214 33.97 -3.10 -2.38
N HIS A 215 34.50 -2.23 -1.53
CA HIS A 215 35.11 -2.59 -0.26
C HIS A 215 34.75 -1.56 0.80
N ARG A 216 35.25 -1.77 2.02
CA ARG A 216 35.20 -0.78 3.10
C ARG A 216 35.69 0.59 2.61
N PHE A 217 34.89 1.63 2.83
CA PHE A 217 35.17 3.00 2.42
C PHE A 217 35.14 3.93 3.64
N ASP A 218 36.31 4.08 4.27
CA ASP A 218 36.48 4.87 5.50
C ASP A 218 36.59 6.38 5.22
N ASP A 219 36.46 7.18 6.28
CA ASP A 219 36.65 8.64 6.34
C ASP A 219 35.76 9.45 5.37
N GLN A 220 34.65 8.85 4.94
CA GLN A 220 33.60 9.48 4.18
C GLN A 220 32.82 10.49 5.04
N GLN A 221 32.58 11.66 4.47
CA GLN A 221 31.83 12.74 5.10
C GLN A 221 30.37 12.68 4.65
N ALA A 222 29.45 13.06 5.54
CA ALA A 222 28.07 13.27 5.15
C ALA A 222 27.97 14.47 4.18
N ILE A 223 27.13 14.36 3.16
CA ILE A 223 26.96 15.41 2.16
C ILE A 223 26.54 16.73 2.79
N THR A 224 25.65 16.73 3.80
CA THR A 224 25.25 17.97 4.49
C THR A 224 26.42 18.66 5.18
N ASP A 225 27.35 17.91 5.79
CA ASP A 225 28.55 18.47 6.42
C ASP A 225 29.49 19.04 5.36
N VAL A 226 29.66 18.35 4.22
CA VAL A 226 30.44 18.86 3.09
C VAL A 226 29.84 20.15 2.52
N ARG A 227 28.50 20.22 2.41
CA ARG A 227 27.82 21.43 1.95
C ARG A 227 28.02 22.61 2.91
N ALA A 228 28.10 22.36 4.21
CA ALA A 228 28.36 23.39 5.21
C ALA A 228 29.76 24.05 5.07
N LEU A 229 30.70 23.40 4.37
CA LEU A 229 32.03 23.94 4.06
C LEU A 229 32.03 24.97 2.92
N GLU A 230 30.87 25.37 2.39
CA GLU A 230 30.77 26.37 1.32
C GLU A 230 31.49 27.68 1.65
N GLY A 231 31.49 28.09 2.92
CA GLY A 231 32.18 29.30 3.40
C GLY A 231 33.70 29.24 3.31
N GLU A 232 34.29 28.05 3.12
CA GLU A 232 35.74 27.85 2.96
C GLU A 232 36.19 27.99 1.49
N ILE A 233 35.27 28.18 0.56
CA ILE A 233 35.58 28.37 -0.86
C ILE A 233 36.07 29.80 -1.09
N THR A 234 37.28 29.92 -1.63
CA THR A 234 37.90 31.18 -2.02
C THR A 234 37.70 31.46 -3.51
N GLU A 235 37.41 32.72 -3.83
CA GLU A 235 37.28 33.21 -5.20
C GLU A 235 38.50 34.05 -5.58
N GLN A 236 39.17 33.71 -6.68
CA GLN A 236 40.26 34.51 -7.25
C GLN A 236 39.96 34.89 -8.70
N LYS A 237 40.06 36.17 -9.02
CA LYS A 237 39.99 36.66 -10.40
C LYS A 237 41.38 36.64 -11.02
N THR A 238 41.54 35.90 -12.11
CA THR A 238 42.80 35.77 -12.84
C THR A 238 42.61 36.23 -14.27
N THR A 239 43.62 36.88 -14.85
CA THR A 239 43.58 37.29 -16.26
C THR A 239 44.29 36.24 -17.10
N SER A 240 43.53 35.54 -17.95
CA SER A 240 44.09 34.60 -18.93
C SER A 240 45.02 35.32 -19.93
N GLU A 241 45.94 34.57 -20.57
CA GLU A 241 46.90 35.10 -21.57
C GLU A 241 46.24 35.86 -22.74
N GLY A 242 44.94 35.71 -22.96
CA GLY A 242 44.16 36.46 -23.95
C GLY A 242 43.41 37.70 -23.41
N GLY A 243 43.71 38.17 -22.19
CA GLY A 243 43.10 39.36 -21.59
C GLY A 243 41.69 39.15 -21.04
N ARG A 244 41.17 37.92 -21.00
CA ARG A 244 39.85 37.61 -20.40
C ARG A 244 40.01 37.33 -18.91
N GLU A 245 39.25 38.04 -18.09
CA GLU A 245 39.08 37.72 -16.67
C GLU A 245 38.42 36.34 -16.52
N GLN A 246 39.01 35.48 -15.70
CA GLN A 246 38.51 34.18 -15.30
C GLN A 246 38.45 34.11 -13.78
N THR A 247 37.27 33.81 -13.26
CA THR A 247 37.09 33.46 -11.86
C THR A 247 37.53 32.01 -11.63
N VAL A 248 38.45 31.81 -10.71
CA VAL A 248 38.93 30.51 -10.24
C VAL A 248 38.49 30.33 -8.80
N TYR A 249 37.81 29.22 -8.52
CA TYR A 249 37.43 28.84 -7.17
C TYR A 249 38.38 27.77 -6.63
N SER A 250 38.76 27.88 -5.36
CA SER A 250 39.47 26.82 -4.63
C SER A 250 38.82 26.61 -3.27
N GLY A 251 38.73 25.36 -2.83
CA GLY A 251 38.07 24.99 -1.59
C GLY A 251 38.65 23.72 -0.96
N PRO A 252 38.00 23.20 0.09
CA PRO A 252 38.53 22.09 0.85
C PRO A 252 38.49 20.77 0.07
N LYS A 253 39.39 19.86 0.44
CA LYS A 253 39.36 18.45 -0.01
C LYS A 253 38.30 17.70 0.77
N VAL A 254 37.51 16.91 0.06
CA VAL A 254 36.39 16.18 0.62
C VAL A 254 36.35 14.77 0.08
N ARG A 255 35.84 13.86 0.91
CA ARG A 255 35.62 12.45 0.58
C ARG A 255 34.16 12.11 0.83
N VAL A 256 33.42 11.73 -0.20
CA VAL A 256 31.98 11.41 -0.07
C VAL A 256 31.65 10.11 -0.77
N ALA A 257 30.56 9.49 -0.38
CA ALA A 257 30.00 8.33 -1.06
C ALA A 257 28.48 8.43 -1.12
N GLY A 258 27.88 7.82 -2.15
CA GLY A 258 26.44 7.84 -2.33
C GLY A 258 25.98 7.18 -3.61
N ARG A 259 24.67 7.28 -3.85
CA ARG A 259 24.00 6.73 -5.03
C ARG A 259 23.93 7.77 -6.14
N ILE A 260 24.19 7.34 -7.37
CA ILE A 260 23.99 8.17 -8.57
C ILE A 260 22.49 8.25 -8.87
N VAL A 261 21.88 9.41 -8.62
CA VAL A 261 20.45 9.66 -8.91
C VAL A 261 20.22 10.45 -10.19
N LEU A 262 21.27 11.09 -10.71
CA LEU A 262 21.24 11.75 -12.01
C LEU A 262 22.63 11.72 -12.62
N MET A 263 22.72 11.46 -13.93
CA MET A 263 23.98 11.43 -14.66
C MET A 263 23.80 12.07 -16.04
N ARG A 264 24.70 12.99 -16.38
CA ARG A 264 24.71 13.77 -17.64
C ARG A 264 26.10 13.69 -18.28
N PRO A 265 26.33 12.72 -19.19
CA PRO A 265 27.55 12.68 -19.99
C PRO A 265 27.49 13.72 -21.11
N THR A 266 28.58 14.46 -21.34
CA THR A 266 28.70 15.46 -22.40
C THR A 266 30.14 15.48 -22.92
N GLY A 267 30.39 14.74 -24.00
CA GLY A 267 31.73 14.60 -24.59
C GLY A 267 32.72 13.98 -23.59
N LYS A 268 33.73 14.77 -23.17
CA LYS A 268 34.77 14.37 -22.22
C LYS A 268 34.48 14.78 -20.77
N LEU A 269 33.22 15.12 -20.48
CA LEU A 269 32.75 15.56 -19.17
C LEU A 269 31.56 14.72 -18.74
N ILE A 270 31.44 14.46 -17.43
CA ILE A 270 30.27 13.83 -16.82
C ILE A 270 29.90 14.63 -15.57
N PHE A 271 28.63 15.04 -15.49
CA PHE A 271 28.04 15.59 -14.28
C PHE A 271 27.17 14.53 -13.61
N ILE A 272 27.30 14.39 -12.30
CA ILE A 272 26.54 13.43 -11.50
C ILE A 272 25.87 14.17 -10.34
N ASN A 273 24.63 13.84 -10.02
CA ASN A 273 24.08 14.16 -8.70
C ASN A 273 24.21 12.91 -7.83
N LEU A 274 24.98 13.03 -6.76
CA LEU A 274 25.23 11.98 -5.79
C LEU A 274 24.36 12.23 -4.55
N VAL A 275 23.68 11.20 -4.06
CA VAL A 275 22.82 11.27 -2.87
C VAL A 275 23.31 10.31 -1.80
N ASP A 276 23.38 10.80 -0.57
CA ASP A 276 23.56 10.00 0.63
C ASP A 276 22.35 10.19 1.57
N ARG A 277 22.43 9.68 2.80
CA ARG A 277 21.34 9.81 3.79
C ARG A 277 21.04 11.24 4.23
N THR A 278 21.92 12.19 3.95
CA THR A 278 21.86 13.58 4.46
C THR A 278 21.52 14.60 3.38
N GLY A 279 21.82 14.31 2.11
CA GLY A 279 21.42 15.18 1.02
C GLY A 279 22.05 14.86 -0.33
N THR A 280 22.08 15.87 -1.19
CA THR A 280 22.53 15.77 -2.58
C THR A 280 23.69 16.72 -2.86
N ILE A 281 24.71 16.25 -3.60
CA ILE A 281 25.82 17.06 -4.09
C ILE A 281 26.10 16.78 -5.57
N GLN A 282 26.46 17.81 -6.33
CA GLN A 282 26.92 17.62 -7.71
C GLN A 282 28.39 17.18 -7.73
N LEU A 283 28.71 16.25 -8.61
CA LEU A 283 30.08 15.87 -8.97
C LEU A 283 30.38 16.32 -10.40
N PHE A 284 31.63 16.73 -10.61
CA PHE A 284 32.18 17.00 -11.93
C PHE A 284 33.36 16.06 -12.21
N LEU A 285 33.25 15.29 -13.29
CA LEU A 285 34.30 14.40 -13.80
C LEU A 285 34.70 14.85 -15.20
N GLY A 286 35.94 15.31 -15.37
CA GLY A 286 36.51 15.60 -16.68
C GLY A 286 37.65 14.64 -17.01
N GLN A 287 37.72 14.11 -18.23
CA GLN A 287 38.77 13.16 -18.62
C GLN A 287 40.19 13.67 -18.32
N ALA A 288 40.45 14.96 -18.59
CA ALA A 288 41.75 15.57 -18.33
C ALA A 288 42.08 15.72 -16.84
N GLN A 289 41.05 15.79 -15.98
CA GLN A 289 41.18 15.98 -14.54
C GLN A 289 41.38 14.65 -13.81
N VAL A 290 40.57 13.64 -14.13
CA VAL A 290 40.60 12.35 -13.41
C VAL A 290 41.63 11.37 -13.97
N GLY A 291 42.15 11.62 -15.19
CA GLY A 291 43.09 10.73 -15.87
C GLY A 291 42.42 9.50 -16.49
N GLU A 292 43.21 8.70 -17.22
CA GLU A 292 42.71 7.58 -18.04
C GLU A 292 42.01 6.50 -17.22
N ARG A 293 42.64 6.01 -16.13
CA ARG A 293 42.08 4.95 -15.29
C ARG A 293 40.71 5.30 -14.70
N ASN A 294 40.59 6.48 -14.07
CA ASN A 294 39.31 6.92 -13.51
C ASN A 294 38.28 7.21 -14.61
N TRP A 295 38.73 7.65 -15.78
CA TRP A 295 37.84 7.86 -16.92
C TRP A 295 37.25 6.55 -17.45
N ASP A 296 38.04 5.48 -17.53
CA ASP A 296 37.56 4.15 -17.91
C ASP A 296 36.53 3.60 -16.91
N ILE A 297 36.75 3.83 -15.61
CA ILE A 297 35.77 3.52 -14.56
C ILE A 297 34.50 4.37 -14.76
N ALA A 298 34.65 5.67 -15.02
CA ALA A 298 33.54 6.59 -15.20
C ALA A 298 32.64 6.22 -16.41
N GLN A 299 33.22 5.62 -17.46
CA GLN A 299 32.47 5.10 -18.61
C GLN A 299 31.63 3.85 -18.29
N CYS A 300 31.95 3.16 -17.20
CA CYS A 300 31.20 2.00 -16.71
C CYS A 300 30.08 2.35 -15.73
N LEU A 301 29.96 3.64 -15.33
CA LEU A 301 28.89 4.09 -14.46
C LEU A 301 27.51 4.01 -15.14
N ASP A 302 26.51 3.72 -14.33
CA ASP A 302 25.09 3.82 -14.66
C ASP A 302 24.32 4.52 -13.54
N LEU A 303 23.13 4.98 -13.89
CA LEU A 303 22.15 5.46 -12.92
C LEU A 303 21.86 4.35 -11.89
N GLY A 304 21.86 4.72 -10.61
CA GLY A 304 21.65 3.84 -9.48
C GLY A 304 22.93 3.26 -8.86
N ASP A 305 24.06 3.24 -9.57
CA ASP A 305 25.33 2.75 -9.01
C ASP A 305 25.71 3.55 -7.74
N ILE A 306 26.42 2.89 -6.84
CA ILE A 306 26.97 3.51 -5.62
C ILE A 306 28.46 3.72 -5.84
N ILE A 307 28.92 4.94 -5.59
CA ILE A 307 30.32 5.35 -5.77
C ILE A 307 30.80 6.16 -4.57
N GLY A 308 32.11 6.13 -4.37
CA GLY A 308 32.86 7.06 -3.53
C GLY A 308 33.73 7.96 -4.40
N VAL A 309 34.01 9.17 -3.93
CA VAL A 309 34.93 10.10 -4.60
C VAL A 309 35.78 10.85 -3.59
N ASP A 310 37.02 11.09 -3.96
CA ASP A 310 37.86 12.13 -3.39
C ASP A 310 37.89 13.30 -4.37
N GLY A 311 37.81 14.53 -3.87
CA GLY A 311 37.87 15.70 -4.73
C GLY A 311 37.93 17.03 -3.97
N GLU A 312 37.87 18.11 -4.73
CA GLU A 312 37.88 19.47 -4.18
C GLU A 312 36.49 20.10 -4.32
N LEU A 313 35.95 20.61 -3.21
CA LEU A 313 34.68 21.32 -3.19
C LEU A 313 34.85 22.72 -3.78
N LYS A 314 34.14 23.04 -4.86
CA LYS A 314 34.19 24.34 -5.54
C LYS A 314 32.80 24.77 -5.99
N LYS A 315 32.72 25.97 -6.56
CA LYS A 315 31.55 26.43 -7.31
C LYS A 315 31.80 26.30 -8.81
N THR A 316 30.78 25.92 -9.57
CA THR A 316 30.79 26.04 -11.03
C THR A 316 30.62 27.52 -11.43
N LYS A 317 30.69 27.81 -12.74
CA LYS A 317 30.41 29.15 -13.27
C LYS A 317 29.00 29.65 -12.97
N THR A 318 28.03 28.74 -12.77
CA THR A 318 26.66 29.08 -12.40
C THR A 318 26.47 29.25 -10.90
N GLY A 319 27.54 29.10 -10.11
CA GLY A 319 27.52 29.19 -8.65
C GLY A 319 27.11 27.89 -7.95
N GLU A 320 26.84 26.81 -8.69
CA GLU A 320 26.43 25.53 -8.12
C GLU A 320 27.59 24.87 -7.38
N LEU A 321 27.34 24.47 -6.12
CA LEU A 321 28.30 23.76 -5.29
C LEU A 321 28.57 22.36 -5.86
N THR A 322 29.83 22.07 -6.16
CA THR A 322 30.24 20.87 -6.92
C THR A 322 31.57 20.33 -6.43
N ILE A 323 31.67 19.01 -6.29
CA ILE A 323 32.94 18.32 -6.03
C ILE A 323 33.61 18.03 -7.37
N PHE A 324 34.78 18.62 -7.58
CA PHE A 324 35.63 18.31 -8.72
C PHE A 324 36.43 17.05 -8.38
N VAL A 325 36.03 15.93 -8.98
CA VAL A 325 36.53 14.59 -8.64
C VAL A 325 37.99 14.43 -9.03
N GLU A 326 38.81 13.93 -8.13
CA GLU A 326 40.22 13.61 -8.36
C GLU A 326 40.43 12.10 -8.42
N GLU A 327 39.72 11.36 -7.56
CA GLU A 327 39.75 9.90 -7.53
C GLU A 327 38.32 9.35 -7.47
N LEU A 328 38.04 8.32 -8.28
CA LEU A 328 36.75 7.65 -8.35
C LEU A 328 36.86 6.24 -7.78
N HIS A 329 36.03 5.94 -6.78
CA HIS A 329 35.94 4.65 -6.13
C HIS A 329 34.61 3.99 -6.49
N PHE A 330 34.66 2.86 -7.19
CA PHE A 330 33.45 2.10 -7.50
C PHE A 330 33.05 1.27 -6.28
N LEU A 331 31.82 1.43 -5.77
CA LEU A 331 31.38 0.75 -4.55
C LEU A 331 30.32 -0.32 -4.81
N THR A 332 29.34 -0.09 -5.68
CA THR A 332 28.33 -1.12 -5.98
C THR A 332 27.68 -0.92 -7.33
N LYS A 333 27.65 -1.99 -8.14
CA LYS A 333 26.93 -2.01 -9.41
C LYS A 333 25.44 -2.22 -9.18
N THR A 334 24.61 -1.41 -9.84
CA THR A 334 23.17 -1.65 -9.93
C THR A 334 22.85 -2.36 -11.24
N LEU A 335 22.29 -3.56 -11.14
CA LEU A 335 21.94 -4.40 -12.29
C LEU A 335 20.54 -4.10 -12.83
N GLU A 336 19.61 -3.74 -11.95
CA GLU A 336 18.27 -3.32 -12.35
C GLU A 336 18.25 -1.85 -12.80
N ALA A 337 17.35 -1.53 -13.73
CA ALA A 337 17.13 -0.15 -14.08
C ALA A 337 16.38 0.56 -12.93
N PRO A 338 16.84 1.73 -12.47
CA PRO A 338 16.03 2.52 -11.55
C PRO A 338 14.78 3.04 -12.27
N PRO A 339 13.70 3.36 -11.52
CA PRO A 339 12.48 3.92 -12.08
C PRO A 339 12.75 5.22 -12.84
N GLU A 340 11.83 5.62 -13.73
CA GLU A 340 12.00 6.81 -14.60
C GLU A 340 12.50 8.03 -13.80
N LYS A 341 13.52 8.71 -14.37
CA LYS A 341 14.40 9.72 -13.75
C LYS A 341 13.75 10.83 -12.92
N HIS A 342 12.45 11.04 -13.01
CA HIS A 342 11.76 12.20 -12.41
C HIS A 342 10.48 11.87 -11.65
N LYS A 343 10.02 10.61 -11.63
CA LYS A 343 8.73 10.27 -11.01
C LYS A 343 8.81 9.24 -9.89
N GLY A 344 9.98 8.60 -9.72
CA GLY A 344 10.09 7.44 -8.83
C GLY A 344 9.11 6.34 -9.26
N ILE A 345 8.77 5.45 -8.33
CA ILE A 345 7.65 4.53 -8.54
C ILE A 345 6.36 5.31 -8.24
N THR A 346 5.46 5.43 -9.22
CA THR A 346 4.17 6.11 -9.00
C THR A 346 3.07 5.16 -8.53
N ASP A 347 3.19 3.87 -8.86
CA ASP A 347 2.23 2.86 -8.46
C ASP A 347 2.30 2.62 -6.94
N PRO A 348 1.21 2.88 -6.18
CA PRO A 348 1.23 2.79 -4.73
C PRO A 348 1.57 1.41 -4.19
N GLU A 349 1.21 0.34 -4.91
CA GLU A 349 1.46 -1.03 -4.49
C GLU A 349 2.93 -1.42 -4.72
N LEU A 350 3.49 -1.09 -5.89
CA LEU A 350 4.90 -1.30 -6.20
C LEU A 350 5.81 -0.51 -5.26
N ARG A 351 5.42 0.70 -4.83
CA ARG A 351 6.15 1.46 -3.79
C ARG A 351 6.26 0.68 -2.48
N GLN A 352 5.20 -0.03 -2.10
CA GLN A 352 5.14 -0.83 -0.89
C GLN A 352 5.93 -2.14 -1.05
N ARG A 353 5.84 -2.80 -2.22
CA ARG A 353 6.60 -4.03 -2.54
C ARG A 353 8.10 -3.78 -2.63
N MET A 354 8.48 -2.73 -3.36
CA MET A 354 9.86 -2.33 -3.58
C MET A 354 10.23 -1.14 -2.69
N ARG A 355 9.99 -1.26 -1.38
CA ARG A 355 10.29 -0.17 -0.44
C ARG A 355 11.73 0.32 -0.54
N TYR A 356 12.68 -0.56 -0.84
CA TYR A 356 14.09 -0.20 -1.03
C TYR A 356 14.31 0.73 -2.24
N VAL A 357 13.51 0.61 -3.31
CA VAL A 357 13.50 1.53 -4.44
C VAL A 357 12.78 2.83 -4.07
N ASP A 358 11.64 2.74 -3.38
CA ASP A 358 10.90 3.93 -2.92
C ASP A 358 11.71 4.78 -1.94
N LEU A 359 12.49 4.17 -1.04
CA LEU A 359 13.43 4.87 -0.15
C LEU A 359 14.56 5.56 -0.93
N ALA A 360 15.02 4.96 -2.02
CA ALA A 360 16.16 5.46 -2.79
C ALA A 360 15.78 6.60 -3.77
N TYR A 361 14.56 6.59 -4.29
CA TYR A 361 14.12 7.49 -5.35
C TYR A 361 12.85 8.29 -5.04
N GLY A 362 12.10 7.92 -4.00
CA GLY A 362 10.89 8.60 -3.58
C GLY A 362 11.21 9.86 -2.77
N GLU A 363 10.61 10.97 -3.16
CA GLU A 363 10.78 12.26 -2.47
C GLU A 363 10.18 12.20 -1.06
N GLY A 364 10.96 12.62 -0.05
CA GLY A 364 10.53 12.68 1.35
C GLY A 364 10.28 11.33 2.03
N VAL A 365 10.41 10.19 1.32
CA VAL A 365 10.13 8.86 1.89
C VAL A 365 11.14 8.51 2.98
N LEU A 366 12.44 8.65 2.71
CA LEU A 366 13.49 8.41 3.70
C LEU A 366 13.33 9.33 4.93
N GLU A 367 13.10 10.62 4.69
CA GLU A 367 12.88 11.64 5.73
C GLU A 367 11.76 11.22 6.68
N ARG A 368 10.62 10.76 6.13
CA ARG A 368 9.46 10.30 6.92
C ARG A 368 9.82 9.14 7.86
N PHE A 369 10.62 8.18 7.40
CA PHE A 369 11.03 7.05 8.24
C PHE A 369 12.11 7.43 9.27
N VAL A 370 12.94 8.44 8.96
CA VAL A 370 13.84 9.06 9.95
C VAL A 370 13.00 9.79 11.02
N GLN A 371 12.00 10.56 10.63
CA GLN A 371 11.07 11.23 11.54
C GLN A 371 10.32 10.22 12.42
N ARG A 372 9.84 9.10 11.86
CA ARG A 372 9.27 8.00 12.66
C ARG A 372 10.22 7.54 13.77
N THR A 373 11.50 7.40 13.47
CA THR A 373 12.52 6.97 14.45
C THR A 373 12.71 8.03 15.53
N GLN A 374 12.74 9.31 15.16
CA GLN A 374 12.83 10.43 16.10
C GLN A 374 11.60 10.52 17.01
N ILE A 375 10.39 10.38 16.46
CA ILE A 375 9.12 10.33 17.20
C ILE A 375 9.17 9.20 18.23
N VAL A 376 9.46 7.97 17.79
CA VAL A 376 9.53 6.79 18.67
C VAL A 376 10.57 6.97 19.78
N ARG A 377 11.73 7.57 19.48
CA ARG A 377 12.74 7.90 20.50
C ARG A 377 12.21 8.92 21.51
N SER A 378 11.57 10.00 21.04
CA SER A 378 10.99 11.05 21.90
C SER A 378 9.93 10.52 22.86
N ILE A 379 9.11 9.56 22.42
CA ILE A 379 8.14 8.87 23.26
C ILE A 379 8.84 8.17 24.43
N ARG A 380 9.89 7.39 24.14
CA ARG A 380 10.69 6.73 25.19
C ARG A 380 11.33 7.74 26.13
N GLU A 381 11.93 8.80 25.59
CA GLU A 381 12.57 9.85 26.40
C GLU A 381 11.58 10.55 27.32
N THR A 382 10.35 10.81 26.84
CA THR A 382 9.25 11.39 27.63
C THR A 382 8.88 10.46 28.79
N LEU A 383 8.60 9.18 28.50
CA LEU A 383 8.18 8.21 29.51
C LEU A 383 9.30 7.91 30.53
N VAL A 384 10.54 7.71 30.08
CA VAL A 384 11.68 7.50 30.97
C VAL A 384 11.95 8.74 31.83
N GLY A 385 11.81 9.95 31.26
CA GLY A 385 11.92 11.21 31.99
C GLY A 385 10.86 11.35 33.09
N GLU A 386 9.68 10.75 32.91
CA GLU A 386 8.62 10.68 33.91
C GLU A 386 8.70 9.43 34.82
N GLY A 387 9.79 8.65 34.74
CA GLY A 387 10.06 7.53 35.64
C GLY A 387 9.31 6.23 35.32
N TYR A 388 8.84 6.05 34.08
CA TYR A 388 8.27 4.79 33.63
C TYR A 388 9.37 3.79 33.25
N PHE A 389 9.13 2.51 33.56
CA PHE A 389 9.99 1.41 33.13
C PHE A 389 9.50 0.82 31.80
N GLU A 390 10.39 0.75 30.80
CA GLU A 390 10.11 0.02 29.56
C GLU A 390 10.14 -1.49 29.84
N ILE A 391 9.09 -2.19 29.41
CA ILE A 391 8.90 -3.62 29.60
C ILE A 391 8.73 -4.28 28.24
N GLU A 392 9.20 -5.53 28.12
CA GLU A 392 8.89 -6.42 27.01
C GLU A 392 8.04 -7.59 27.52
N GLY A 393 6.74 -7.58 27.20
CA GLY A 393 5.82 -8.66 27.49
C GLY A 393 5.86 -9.80 26.45
N PRO A 394 5.22 -10.94 26.74
CA PRO A 394 5.15 -12.05 25.80
C PRO A 394 4.36 -11.66 24.54
N THR A 395 4.85 -12.09 23.38
CA THR A 395 4.15 -11.96 22.08
C THR A 395 3.18 -13.12 21.81
N LEU A 396 3.53 -14.31 22.31
CA LEU A 396 2.72 -15.52 22.20
C LEU A 396 1.96 -15.71 23.51
N HIS A 397 0.63 -15.71 23.43
CA HIS A 397 -0.25 -15.91 24.58
C HIS A 397 -0.97 -17.25 24.47
N THR A 398 -1.42 -17.79 25.60
CA THR A 398 -2.31 -18.96 25.63
C THR A 398 -3.77 -18.58 25.40
N ILE A 399 -4.11 -17.32 25.65
CA ILE A 399 -5.45 -16.75 25.54
C ILE A 399 -5.29 -15.33 24.99
N ALA A 400 -6.04 -14.97 23.95
CA ALA A 400 -6.07 -13.60 23.45
C ALA A 400 -6.94 -12.74 24.39
N GLY A 401 -6.41 -11.60 24.85
CA GLY A 401 -7.13 -10.69 25.73
C GLY A 401 -6.55 -9.27 25.70
N GLY A 402 -7.23 -8.35 26.38
CA GLY A 402 -6.89 -6.91 26.42
C GLY A 402 -7.44 -6.07 25.26
N ALA A 403 -8.09 -6.71 24.27
CA ALA A 403 -8.83 -6.02 23.21
C ALA A 403 -9.93 -6.92 22.65
N ALA A 404 -10.85 -6.34 21.89
CA ALA A 404 -11.84 -7.07 21.10
C ALA A 404 -11.35 -7.17 19.64
N ALA A 405 -10.58 -8.22 19.33
CA ALA A 405 -10.01 -8.44 18.00
C ALA A 405 -9.79 -9.93 17.74
N ARG A 406 -9.85 -10.33 16.47
CA ARG A 406 -9.54 -11.72 16.09
C ARG A 406 -8.02 -11.95 16.16
N PRO A 407 -7.51 -12.94 16.91
CA PRO A 407 -6.08 -13.21 16.96
C PRO A 407 -5.58 -13.98 15.73
N PHE A 408 -4.25 -13.96 15.54
CA PHE A 408 -3.58 -14.99 14.74
C PHE A 408 -3.29 -16.20 15.61
N GLU A 409 -3.64 -17.39 15.13
CA GLU A 409 -3.39 -18.65 15.82
C GLU A 409 -2.07 -19.30 15.35
N THR A 410 -1.41 -20.00 16.26
CA THR A 410 -0.19 -20.76 15.98
C THR A 410 -0.06 -21.95 16.92
N PHE A 411 0.99 -22.77 16.74
CA PHE A 411 1.17 -24.00 17.50
C PHE A 411 2.61 -24.20 17.94
N HIS A 412 2.81 -24.46 19.23
CA HIS A 412 4.12 -24.77 19.78
C HIS A 412 4.38 -26.28 19.70
N ASN A 413 5.08 -26.72 18.65
CA ASN A 413 5.32 -28.14 18.36
C ASN A 413 5.89 -28.95 19.54
N ALA A 414 6.92 -28.45 20.24
CA ALA A 414 7.57 -29.23 21.30
C ALA A 414 6.73 -29.36 22.60
N LEU A 415 5.85 -28.40 22.88
CA LEU A 415 4.94 -28.43 24.03
C LEU A 415 3.57 -29.01 23.65
N GLY A 416 3.33 -29.21 22.35
CA GLY A 416 2.07 -29.76 21.84
C GLY A 416 0.87 -28.87 22.16
N MET A 417 1.02 -27.55 22.19
CA MET A 417 -0.04 -26.63 22.63
C MET A 417 -0.35 -25.52 21.61
N PRO A 418 -1.63 -25.13 21.48
CA PRO A 418 -2.01 -23.96 20.71
C PRO A 418 -1.57 -22.68 21.42
N LEU A 419 -1.21 -21.68 20.62
CA LEU A 419 -0.89 -20.33 21.07
C LEU A 419 -1.54 -19.33 20.14
N VAL A 420 -1.65 -18.10 20.59
CA VAL A 420 -2.13 -16.97 19.79
C VAL A 420 -1.13 -15.83 19.84
N MET A 421 -1.05 -15.06 18.77
CA MET A 421 -0.34 -13.78 18.78
C MET A 421 -1.15 -12.76 19.58
N ARG A 422 -0.48 -11.96 20.40
CA ARG A 422 -1.11 -10.93 21.23
C ARG A 422 -1.89 -9.89 20.40
N ILE A 423 -3.09 -9.55 20.88
CA ILE A 423 -3.99 -8.54 20.29
C ILE A 423 -3.98 -7.19 21.04
N ALA A 424 -3.28 -7.15 22.19
CA ALA A 424 -3.02 -6.00 23.06
C ALA A 424 -1.79 -6.30 23.95
N LEU A 425 -1.25 -5.29 24.63
CA LEU A 425 -0.14 -5.41 25.59
C LEU A 425 -0.65 -5.44 27.06
N GLU A 426 -1.91 -5.05 27.25
CA GLU A 426 -2.53 -4.61 28.50
C GLU A 426 -2.42 -5.56 29.68
N LEU A 427 -2.87 -6.81 29.49
CA LEU A 427 -3.13 -7.69 30.64
C LEU A 427 -1.85 -8.07 31.39
N HIS A 428 -0.70 -8.09 30.72
CA HIS A 428 0.59 -8.36 31.36
C HIS A 428 1.11 -7.14 32.11
N LEU A 429 0.95 -5.94 31.55
CA LEU A 429 1.37 -4.70 32.20
C LEU A 429 0.57 -4.44 33.49
N LYS A 430 -0.73 -4.73 33.49
CA LYS A 430 -1.55 -4.69 34.72
C LYS A 430 -1.07 -5.67 35.80
N ARG A 431 -0.63 -6.87 35.43
CA ARG A 431 -0.04 -7.83 36.38
C ARG A 431 1.23 -7.27 37.04
N LEU A 432 1.99 -6.42 36.34
CA LEU A 432 3.17 -5.77 36.92
C LEU A 432 2.79 -4.71 37.95
N LEU A 433 1.67 -4.00 37.76
CA LEU A 433 1.15 -3.10 38.80
C LEU A 433 0.81 -3.87 40.08
N VAL A 434 0.20 -5.06 39.97
CA VAL A 434 -0.03 -5.96 41.12
C VAL A 434 1.30 -6.35 41.77
N GLY A 435 2.35 -6.56 40.98
CA GLY A 435 3.71 -6.83 41.45
C GLY A 435 4.43 -5.63 42.08
N GLY A 436 3.83 -4.43 42.07
CA GLY A 436 4.42 -3.21 42.64
C GLY A 436 5.26 -2.38 41.66
N MET A 437 5.26 -2.69 40.36
CA MET A 437 5.87 -1.82 39.35
C MET A 437 4.91 -0.69 39.01
N GLU A 438 4.99 0.42 39.75
CA GLU A 438 4.00 1.49 39.72
C GLU A 438 3.87 2.23 38.37
N ARG A 439 4.91 2.23 37.53
CA ARG A 439 4.92 2.94 36.24
C ARG A 439 5.60 2.07 35.19
N VAL A 440 4.83 1.51 34.28
CA VAL A 440 5.33 0.63 33.22
C VAL A 440 4.80 1.05 31.87
N PHE A 441 5.58 0.81 30.83
CA PHE A 441 5.10 0.90 29.46
C PHE A 441 5.71 -0.18 28.59
N GLU A 442 5.02 -0.52 27.51
CA GLU A 442 5.58 -1.31 26.42
C GLU A 442 5.31 -0.59 25.10
N LEU A 443 6.35 -0.47 24.27
CA LEU A 443 6.25 -0.03 22.89
C LEU A 443 6.43 -1.25 21.98
N GLY A 444 5.33 -1.93 21.68
CA GLY A 444 5.34 -3.28 21.12
C GLY A 444 4.55 -3.45 19.84
N ARG A 445 4.82 -4.55 19.13
CA ARG A 445 3.98 -5.00 18.00
C ARG A 445 2.73 -5.69 18.54
N VAL A 446 1.58 -5.39 17.94
CA VAL A 446 0.30 -6.04 18.17
C VAL A 446 -0.18 -6.65 16.86
N TYR A 447 -0.89 -7.79 16.93
CA TYR A 447 -1.29 -8.58 15.78
C TYR A 447 -2.79 -8.82 15.81
N ARG A 448 -3.53 -8.33 14.81
CA ARG A 448 -4.98 -8.51 14.68
C ARG A 448 -5.28 -9.07 13.30
N ASN A 449 -5.95 -10.23 13.27
CA ASN A 449 -6.30 -10.95 12.05
C ASN A 449 -7.57 -10.35 11.43
N GLU A 450 -7.41 -9.13 10.92
CA GLU A 450 -8.45 -8.25 10.42
C GLU A 450 -8.11 -7.76 9.00
N GLY A 451 -9.08 -7.11 8.35
CA GLY A 451 -8.89 -6.54 7.02
C GLY A 451 -7.85 -5.41 6.98
N ILE A 452 -7.24 -5.21 5.82
CA ILE A 452 -6.30 -4.10 5.58
C ILE A 452 -7.07 -2.89 5.08
N SER A 453 -6.84 -1.71 5.65
CA SER A 453 -7.43 -0.44 5.22
C SER A 453 -6.39 0.68 5.23
N PRO A 454 -6.72 1.91 4.78
CA PRO A 454 -5.82 3.05 4.93
C PRO A 454 -5.39 3.34 6.37
N ARG A 455 -6.12 2.85 7.39
CA ARG A 455 -5.85 3.07 8.82
C ARG A 455 -5.55 1.79 9.60
N HIS A 456 -5.58 0.62 8.93
CA HIS A 456 -5.42 -0.69 9.56
C HIS A 456 -4.38 -1.54 8.82
N ASN A 457 -3.42 -2.07 9.57
CA ASN A 457 -2.48 -3.09 9.12
C ASN A 457 -2.51 -4.26 10.12
N PRO A 458 -2.49 -5.53 9.69
CA PRO A 458 -2.66 -6.69 10.60
C PRO A 458 -1.60 -6.79 11.69
N GLU A 459 -0.41 -6.22 11.45
CA GLU A 459 0.60 -6.00 12.48
C GLU A 459 0.90 -4.51 12.60
N PHE A 460 0.87 -3.96 13.81
CA PHE A 460 1.08 -2.52 14.01
C PHE A 460 1.66 -2.22 15.40
N THR A 461 2.30 -1.07 15.52
CA THR A 461 2.99 -0.64 16.73
C THR A 461 2.01 0.08 17.64
N MET A 462 1.89 -0.41 18.86
CA MET A 462 1.11 0.21 19.92
C MET A 462 2.06 0.59 21.06
N LEU A 463 1.82 1.75 21.63
CA LEU A 463 2.31 2.09 22.96
C LEU A 463 1.21 1.75 23.95
N GLU A 464 1.53 1.01 25.00
CA GLU A 464 0.67 0.95 26.17
C GLU A 464 1.43 1.38 27.42
N VAL A 465 0.78 2.18 28.26
CA VAL A 465 1.34 2.79 29.47
C VAL A 465 0.39 2.56 30.62
N TYR A 466 0.93 2.22 31.79
CA TYR A 466 0.17 2.05 33.02
C TYR A 466 0.86 2.76 34.19
N GLN A 467 0.09 3.58 34.91
CA GLN A 467 0.54 4.31 36.08
C GLN A 467 -0.39 4.05 37.27
N ALA A 468 0.15 3.40 38.31
CA ALA A 468 -0.46 3.30 39.63
C ALA A 468 -0.68 4.69 40.24
N TYR A 469 -1.76 4.81 41.01
CA TYR A 469 -2.27 6.02 41.64
C TYR A 469 -2.67 7.15 40.67
N GLY A 470 -2.70 6.86 39.36
CA GLY A 470 -3.24 7.74 38.33
C GLY A 470 -4.70 7.43 37.99
N ASN A 471 -5.25 8.20 37.06
CA ASN A 471 -6.59 8.05 36.48
C ASN A 471 -6.56 8.45 34.99
N TYR A 472 -7.70 8.39 34.31
CA TYR A 472 -7.82 8.84 32.93
C TYR A 472 -7.43 10.32 32.69
N GLU A 473 -7.54 11.22 33.68
CA GLU A 473 -7.05 12.60 33.54
C GLU A 473 -5.52 12.68 33.51
N THR A 474 -4.85 11.87 34.34
CA THR A 474 -3.39 11.72 34.31
C THR A 474 -2.94 11.24 32.92
N MET A 475 -3.70 10.31 32.33
CA MET A 475 -3.42 9.79 30.99
C MET A 475 -3.69 10.82 29.88
N MET A 476 -4.63 11.76 30.05
CA MET A 476 -4.83 12.88 29.11
C MET A 476 -3.61 13.80 29.09
N ASP A 477 -3.11 14.17 30.28
CA ASP A 477 -1.94 15.04 30.42
C ASP A 477 -0.68 14.39 29.81
N LEU A 478 -0.48 13.09 30.08
CA LEU A 478 0.60 12.31 29.47
C LEU A 478 0.48 12.24 27.95
N THR A 479 -0.72 11.94 27.42
CA THR A 479 -0.96 11.84 25.97
C THR A 479 -0.60 13.14 25.27
N GLN A 480 -0.98 14.28 25.85
CA GLN A 480 -0.63 15.59 25.34
C GLN A 480 0.89 15.80 25.31
N ASN A 481 1.59 15.49 26.41
CA ASN A 481 3.05 15.64 26.49
C ASN A 481 3.77 14.77 25.46
N VAL A 482 3.33 13.52 25.30
CA VAL A 482 3.90 12.57 24.33
C VAL A 482 3.82 13.13 22.89
N ILE A 483 2.68 13.70 22.51
CA ILE A 483 2.47 14.25 21.15
C ILE A 483 3.26 15.55 20.96
N VAL A 484 3.24 16.45 21.94
CA VAL A 484 3.95 17.73 21.92
C VAL A 484 5.47 17.52 21.83
N ASN A 485 6.03 16.61 22.62
CA ASN A 485 7.46 16.29 22.58
C ASN A 485 7.85 15.58 21.28
N ALA A 486 6.95 14.77 20.69
CA ALA A 486 7.20 14.15 19.40
C ALA A 486 7.31 15.19 18.26
N LEU A 487 6.47 16.22 18.27
CA LEU A 487 6.56 17.36 17.33
C LEU A 487 7.90 18.11 17.48
N ASP A 488 8.32 18.39 18.72
CA ASP A 488 9.58 19.09 18.98
C ASP A 488 10.78 18.26 18.51
N ALA A 489 10.74 16.94 18.69
CA ALA A 489 11.82 16.03 18.30
C ALA A 489 12.05 15.96 16.78
N ILE A 490 11.03 16.24 15.97
CA ILE A 490 11.13 16.33 14.50
C ILE A 490 11.27 17.77 14.01
N GLY A 491 11.38 18.75 14.91
CA GLY A 491 11.48 20.16 14.57
C GLY A 491 10.22 20.75 13.93
N ALA A 492 9.06 20.13 14.14
CA ALA A 492 7.78 20.63 13.64
C ALA A 492 7.19 21.70 14.56
N GLY A 493 6.40 22.62 13.98
CA GLY A 493 5.57 23.53 14.76
C GLY A 493 4.38 22.82 15.40
N ARG A 494 3.59 23.54 16.19
CA ARG A 494 2.32 23.01 16.73
C ARG A 494 1.23 22.84 15.67
N LYS A 495 1.38 23.49 14.52
CA LYS A 495 0.48 23.39 13.38
C LYS A 495 1.16 22.58 12.29
N VAL A 496 0.54 21.46 11.93
CA VAL A 496 1.07 20.55 10.90
C VAL A 496 0.03 20.27 9.83
N PRO A 497 0.44 20.12 8.55
CA PRO A 497 -0.48 19.76 7.48
C PRO A 497 -0.90 18.29 7.57
N PHE A 498 -2.16 18.01 7.22
CA PHE A 498 -2.68 16.66 7.04
C PHE A 498 -3.67 16.62 5.86
N GLY A 499 -3.18 16.16 4.70
CA GLY A 499 -3.87 16.30 3.42
C GLY A 499 -4.15 17.76 3.11
N ASP A 500 -5.42 18.09 2.92
CA ASP A 500 -5.89 19.44 2.60
C ASP A 500 -6.20 20.28 3.87
N LYS A 501 -5.95 19.70 5.06
CA LYS A 501 -6.29 20.28 6.36
C LYS A 501 -5.03 20.66 7.16
N GLU A 502 -5.22 21.44 8.21
CA GLU A 502 -4.19 21.77 9.22
C GLU A 502 -4.67 21.24 10.58
N ILE A 503 -3.78 20.57 11.32
CA ILE A 503 -4.02 20.15 12.70
C ILE A 503 -3.27 21.10 13.63
N ASP A 504 -3.99 21.66 14.62
CA ASP A 504 -3.41 22.48 15.67
C ASP A 504 -3.24 21.67 16.96
N PHE A 505 -2.00 21.32 17.28
CA PHE A 505 -1.58 20.64 18.50
C PHE A 505 -1.15 21.61 19.61
N THR A 506 -1.63 22.86 19.61
CA THR A 506 -1.39 23.81 20.70
C THR A 506 -2.15 23.37 21.95
N PRO A 507 -1.48 23.08 23.07
CA PRO A 507 -2.15 22.77 24.34
C PRO A 507 -2.94 23.97 24.91
N PRO A 508 -3.98 23.71 25.74
CA PRO A 508 -4.51 22.41 26.10
C PRO A 508 -5.42 21.83 25.00
N PHE A 509 -5.42 20.49 24.84
CA PHE A 509 -6.39 19.82 23.96
C PHE A 509 -7.81 19.90 24.54
N GLU A 510 -8.80 19.98 23.66
CA GLU A 510 -10.19 20.11 24.04
C GLU A 510 -10.68 18.83 24.74
N ARG A 511 -11.50 18.96 25.79
CA ARG A 511 -12.13 17.84 26.48
C ARG A 511 -13.65 17.95 26.32
N ARG A 512 -14.28 16.92 25.76
CA ARG A 512 -15.71 16.92 25.44
C ARG A 512 -16.38 15.64 25.90
N CYS A 513 -17.52 15.75 26.56
CA CYS A 513 -18.27 14.58 27.00
C CYS A 513 -18.89 13.86 25.80
N TYR A 514 -18.77 12.53 25.76
CA TYR A 514 -19.37 11.65 24.76
C TYR A 514 -20.86 11.96 24.55
N ARG A 515 -21.61 12.05 25.67
CA ARG A 515 -23.06 12.32 25.65
C ARG A 515 -23.39 13.66 25.01
N ASP A 516 -22.61 14.70 25.33
CA ASP A 516 -22.88 16.05 24.83
C ASP A 516 -22.63 16.13 23.32
N LEU A 517 -21.57 15.46 22.83
CA LEU A 517 -21.28 15.36 21.40
C LEU A 517 -22.37 14.58 20.64
N LEU A 518 -22.85 13.47 21.22
CA LEU A 518 -23.94 12.70 20.63
C LEU A 518 -25.23 13.54 20.56
N ALA A 519 -25.55 14.29 21.62
CA ALA A 519 -26.70 15.19 21.62
C ALA A 519 -26.57 16.31 20.58
N GLU A 520 -25.38 16.89 20.47
CA GLU A 520 -25.08 17.98 19.52
C GLU A 520 -25.20 17.54 18.06
N HIS A 521 -24.56 16.43 17.69
CA HIS A 521 -24.40 16.06 16.29
C HIS A 521 -25.45 15.06 15.78
N ALA A 522 -25.98 14.18 16.62
CA ALA A 522 -27.08 13.31 16.25
C ALA A 522 -28.45 13.99 16.43
N GLY A 523 -28.53 15.06 17.24
CA GLY A 523 -29.76 15.82 17.47
C GLY A 523 -30.82 15.05 18.24
N ILE A 524 -30.39 14.18 19.16
CA ILE A 524 -31.23 13.35 20.02
C ILE A 524 -30.92 13.62 21.49
N ASP A 525 -31.84 13.31 22.40
CA ASP A 525 -31.48 13.10 23.80
C ASP A 525 -30.85 11.70 23.95
N PRO A 526 -29.54 11.60 24.27
CA PRO A 526 -28.90 10.29 24.44
C PRO A 526 -29.50 9.45 25.57
N ALA A 527 -30.17 10.06 26.55
CA ALA A 527 -30.85 9.32 27.61
C ALA A 527 -32.19 8.71 27.18
N ASN A 528 -32.72 9.10 26.01
CA ASN A 528 -34.00 8.64 25.49
C ASN A 528 -33.83 7.49 24.48
N ASP A 529 -33.99 6.24 24.95
CA ASP A 529 -33.87 5.03 24.11
C ASP A 529 -34.77 5.06 22.86
N ALA A 530 -35.96 5.68 22.94
CA ALA A 530 -36.86 5.76 21.80
C ALA A 530 -36.31 6.67 20.69
N GLU A 531 -35.66 7.78 21.06
CA GLU A 531 -34.98 8.67 20.11
C GLU A 531 -33.73 8.03 19.53
N VAL A 532 -32.94 7.33 20.36
CA VAL A 532 -31.76 6.57 19.93
C VAL A 532 -32.16 5.53 18.86
N ILE A 533 -33.18 4.71 19.12
CA ILE A 533 -33.66 3.70 18.17
C ILE A 533 -34.21 4.34 16.89
N ALA A 534 -34.95 5.45 17.00
CA ALA A 534 -35.46 6.16 15.83
C ALA A 534 -34.32 6.73 14.96
N CYS A 535 -33.28 7.27 15.59
CA CYS A 535 -32.08 7.77 14.91
C CYS A 535 -31.31 6.64 14.23
N ALA A 536 -31.04 5.54 14.93
CA ALA A 536 -30.39 4.35 14.38
C ALA A 536 -31.11 3.84 13.13
N LYS A 537 -32.44 3.69 13.19
CA LYS A 537 -33.25 3.29 12.03
C LYS A 537 -33.17 4.27 10.87
N LYS A 538 -33.09 5.57 11.14
CA LYS A 538 -32.92 6.61 10.11
C LYS A 538 -31.56 6.52 9.42
N LEU A 539 -30.52 6.12 10.16
CA LEU A 539 -29.16 5.89 9.66
C LEU A 539 -28.99 4.52 8.98
N GLY A 540 -30.00 3.64 9.06
CA GLY A 540 -29.94 2.28 8.52
C GLY A 540 -29.16 1.29 9.38
N LEU A 541 -28.94 1.62 10.66
CA LEU A 541 -28.24 0.77 11.62
C LEU A 541 -29.15 -0.32 12.17
N ASP A 542 -28.62 -1.53 12.30
CA ASP A 542 -29.31 -2.64 12.94
C ASP A 542 -29.36 -2.45 14.47
N THR A 543 -30.53 -2.68 15.05
CA THR A 543 -30.80 -2.51 16.48
C THR A 543 -31.27 -3.80 17.16
N GLU A 544 -31.53 -4.85 16.39
CA GLU A 544 -32.14 -6.07 16.92
C GLU A 544 -31.15 -6.83 17.81
N GLY A 545 -31.57 -7.17 19.04
CA GLY A 545 -30.76 -7.92 20.00
C GLY A 545 -29.55 -7.16 20.58
N LYS A 546 -29.30 -5.91 20.17
CA LYS A 546 -28.17 -5.10 20.67
C LYS A 546 -28.53 -4.36 21.95
N HIS A 547 -27.53 -4.19 22.81
CA HIS A 547 -27.66 -3.32 23.99
C HIS A 547 -27.82 -1.85 23.54
N PRO A 548 -28.67 -1.02 24.19
CA PRO A 548 -28.90 0.37 23.77
C PRO A 548 -27.63 1.21 23.61
N ASP A 549 -26.65 1.03 24.50
CA ASP A 549 -25.36 1.74 24.42
C ASP A 549 -24.46 1.29 23.26
N VAL A 550 -24.64 0.07 22.75
CA VAL A 550 -23.96 -0.36 21.51
C VAL A 550 -24.55 0.42 20.35
N VAL A 551 -25.89 0.57 20.31
CA VAL A 551 -26.57 1.38 19.30
C VAL A 551 -26.16 2.85 19.40
N ARG A 552 -26.04 3.40 20.61
CA ARG A 552 -25.50 4.77 20.80
C ARG A 552 -24.09 4.92 20.23
N ASN A 553 -23.23 3.91 20.43
CA ASN A 553 -21.87 3.92 19.89
C ASN A 553 -21.87 3.89 18.35
N GLU A 554 -22.69 3.05 17.74
CA GLU A 554 -22.82 3.02 16.27
C GLU A 554 -23.35 4.36 15.72
N ILE A 555 -24.29 5.02 16.41
CA ILE A 555 -24.72 6.38 16.04
C ILE A 555 -23.58 7.39 16.20
N PHE A 556 -22.78 7.27 17.27
CA PHE A 556 -21.63 8.14 17.50
C PHE A 556 -20.61 8.03 16.36
N GLU A 557 -20.25 6.81 15.97
CA GLU A 557 -19.35 6.53 14.84
C GLU A 557 -19.86 7.22 13.56
N GLU A 558 -21.15 7.07 13.25
CA GLU A 558 -21.76 7.63 12.03
C GLU A 558 -21.97 9.15 12.04
N THR A 559 -22.17 9.77 13.21
CA THR A 559 -22.63 11.17 13.30
C THR A 559 -21.63 12.14 13.91
N VAL A 560 -20.72 11.65 14.75
CA VAL A 560 -19.82 12.49 15.55
C VAL A 560 -18.39 12.47 15.03
N GLU A 561 -17.80 11.30 14.76
CA GLU A 561 -16.34 11.17 14.53
C GLU A 561 -15.82 12.13 13.46
N ASP A 562 -16.47 12.20 12.30
CA ASP A 562 -16.09 13.08 11.19
C ASP A 562 -16.17 14.58 11.52
N LYS A 563 -16.86 14.96 12.60
CA LYS A 563 -16.96 16.34 13.10
C LYS A 563 -15.83 16.71 14.05
N LEU A 564 -15.07 15.75 14.56
CA LEU A 564 -13.97 15.96 15.49
C LEU A 564 -12.71 16.39 14.72
N VAL A 565 -12.57 17.70 14.50
CA VAL A 565 -11.51 18.28 13.64
C VAL A 565 -10.15 18.32 14.33
N GLY A 566 -10.06 18.93 15.53
CA GLY A 566 -8.81 19.07 16.27
C GLY A 566 -8.50 17.88 17.17
N PRO A 567 -7.40 17.94 17.96
CA PRO A 567 -7.18 16.98 19.04
C PRO A 567 -8.22 17.19 20.14
N ILE A 568 -9.19 16.28 20.21
CA ILE A 568 -10.31 16.32 21.16
C ILE A 568 -10.29 15.02 21.97
N PHE A 569 -10.13 15.15 23.28
CA PHE A 569 -10.41 14.07 24.22
C PHE A 569 -11.92 13.94 24.39
N VAL A 570 -12.49 12.90 23.81
CA VAL A 570 -13.87 12.48 24.08
C VAL A 570 -13.86 11.70 25.38
N ILE A 571 -14.63 12.12 26.39
CA ILE A 571 -14.58 11.55 27.75
C ILE A 571 -15.94 11.00 28.20
N ASP A 572 -15.93 10.22 29.28
CA ASP A 572 -17.12 9.79 30.03
C ASP A 572 -18.10 8.92 29.19
N TYR A 573 -17.60 7.78 28.71
CA TYR A 573 -18.35 6.83 27.90
C TYR A 573 -19.40 6.04 28.70
N PRO A 574 -20.44 5.47 28.04
CA PRO A 574 -21.33 4.52 28.70
C PRO A 574 -20.58 3.32 29.28
N ALA A 575 -20.87 3.02 30.54
CA ALA A 575 -20.24 1.96 31.30
C ALA A 575 -20.40 0.56 30.67
N SER A 576 -21.56 0.28 30.07
CA SER A 576 -21.90 -1.03 29.50
C SER A 576 -20.96 -1.48 28.36
N ILE A 577 -20.40 -0.53 27.61
CA ILE A 577 -19.46 -0.79 26.49
C ILE A 577 -17.98 -0.69 26.90
N CYS A 578 -17.70 -0.48 28.19
CA CYS A 578 -16.36 -0.30 28.75
C CYS A 578 -16.09 -1.37 29.83
N PRO A 579 -15.76 -2.62 29.45
CA PRO A 579 -15.69 -3.78 30.36
C PRO A 579 -14.45 -3.80 31.27
N LEU A 580 -13.43 -3.01 30.94
CA LEU A 580 -12.15 -2.95 31.66
C LEU A 580 -11.97 -1.63 32.43
N THR A 581 -13.00 -0.78 32.42
CA THR A 581 -12.94 0.59 32.92
C THR A 581 -13.69 0.76 34.23
N LYS A 582 -13.09 1.53 35.14
CA LYS A 582 -13.70 1.92 36.41
C LYS A 582 -14.95 2.77 36.18
N ARG A 583 -15.97 2.52 36.98
CA ARG A 583 -17.20 3.32 37.01
C ARG A 583 -16.96 4.66 37.71
N LYS A 584 -17.52 5.73 37.17
CA LYS A 584 -17.38 7.08 37.72
C LYS A 584 -18.07 7.17 39.08
N ALA A 585 -17.40 7.80 40.04
CA ALA A 585 -17.94 7.93 41.40
C ALA A 585 -19.26 8.72 41.39
N GLY A 586 -20.32 8.13 41.96
CA GLY A 586 -21.66 8.73 42.02
C GLY A 586 -22.49 8.63 40.73
N GLN A 587 -21.90 8.16 39.61
CA GLN A 587 -22.55 7.99 38.31
C GLN A 587 -22.10 6.65 37.68
N PRO A 588 -22.53 5.50 38.23
CA PRO A 588 -22.02 4.18 37.85
C PRO A 588 -22.35 3.75 36.40
N GLU A 589 -23.28 4.44 35.75
CA GLU A 589 -23.60 4.32 34.33
C GLU A 589 -22.54 4.92 33.40
N ILE A 590 -21.59 5.68 33.95
CA ILE A 590 -20.48 6.31 33.23
C ILE A 590 -19.17 5.58 33.56
N ALA A 591 -18.36 5.35 32.54
CA ALA A 591 -16.99 4.86 32.65
C ALA A 591 -16.00 6.04 32.56
N GLU A 592 -14.98 6.03 33.44
CA GLU A 592 -13.85 6.98 33.37
C GLU A 592 -12.90 6.59 32.24
N ARG A 593 -13.35 6.79 30.99
CA ARG A 593 -12.63 6.51 29.75
C ARG A 593 -12.50 7.79 28.94
N PHE A 594 -11.43 7.89 28.17
CA PHE A 594 -11.35 8.80 27.05
C PHE A 594 -10.83 8.12 25.79
N GLU A 595 -11.20 8.69 24.65
CA GLU A 595 -10.51 8.48 23.38
C GLU A 595 -10.04 9.83 22.84
N LEU A 596 -8.86 9.86 22.24
CA LEU A 596 -8.36 11.05 21.55
C LEU A 596 -8.67 10.93 20.08
N PHE A 597 -9.51 11.82 19.57
CA PHE A 597 -9.81 11.94 18.14
C PHE A 597 -9.07 13.13 17.54
N ILE A 598 -8.56 12.95 16.31
CA ILE A 598 -7.97 14.00 15.47
C ILE A 598 -8.46 13.78 14.04
N HIS A 599 -9.19 14.74 13.46
CA HIS A 599 -9.84 14.61 12.15
C HIS A 599 -10.63 13.30 11.97
N GLY A 600 -11.45 12.93 12.96
CA GLY A 600 -12.25 11.70 12.94
C GLY A 600 -11.42 10.41 12.91
N MET A 601 -10.17 10.48 13.35
CA MET A 601 -9.34 9.29 13.59
C MET A 601 -9.07 9.17 15.08
N GLU A 602 -9.48 8.04 15.66
CA GLU A 602 -9.08 7.62 16.99
C GLU A 602 -7.57 7.36 17.02
N LEU A 603 -6.85 8.10 17.85
CA LEU A 603 -5.40 7.99 18.02
C LEU A 603 -5.02 7.23 19.30
N ALA A 604 -5.78 7.46 20.38
CA ALA A 604 -5.51 6.90 21.69
C ALA A 604 -6.80 6.52 22.39
N ASN A 605 -6.73 5.48 23.21
CA ASN A 605 -7.80 5.02 24.10
C ASN A 605 -7.21 4.80 25.49
N ALA A 606 -7.86 5.33 26.52
CA ALA A 606 -7.34 5.33 27.87
C ALA A 606 -8.44 5.38 28.89
N TYR A 607 -8.17 4.89 30.09
CA TYR A 607 -9.17 4.86 31.14
C TYR A 607 -8.56 4.75 32.54
N THR A 608 -9.38 5.07 33.54
CA THR A 608 -9.12 4.65 34.92
C THR A 608 -9.40 3.16 35.00
N GLU A 609 -8.40 2.40 35.43
CA GLU A 609 -8.41 0.95 35.38
C GLU A 609 -9.42 0.32 36.34
N LEU A 610 -10.19 -0.64 35.86
CA LEU A 610 -11.01 -1.48 36.72
C LEU A 610 -10.11 -2.42 37.52
N ASN A 611 -10.03 -2.18 38.83
CA ASN A 611 -9.26 -2.97 39.75
C ASN A 611 -10.10 -3.78 40.75
N ASP A 612 -11.43 -3.79 40.60
CA ASP A 612 -12.36 -4.64 41.35
C ASP A 612 -12.43 -6.04 40.68
N PRO A 613 -11.87 -7.09 41.30
CA PRO A 613 -11.82 -8.41 40.70
C PRO A 613 -13.20 -9.06 40.53
N ASP A 614 -14.16 -8.79 41.42
CA ASP A 614 -15.48 -9.41 41.37
C ASP A 614 -16.31 -8.78 40.24
N LEU A 615 -16.23 -7.46 40.09
CA LEU A 615 -16.85 -6.77 38.97
C LEU A 615 -16.18 -7.17 37.64
N GLN A 616 -14.85 -7.26 37.58
CA GLN A 616 -14.14 -7.67 36.37
C GLN A 616 -14.55 -9.09 35.93
N GLU A 617 -14.62 -10.04 36.87
CA GLU A 617 -15.07 -11.39 36.58
C GLU A 617 -16.51 -11.41 36.05
N LYS A 618 -17.41 -10.64 36.68
CA LYS A 618 -18.80 -10.52 36.23
C LYS A 618 -18.86 -9.99 34.79
N LEU A 619 -18.12 -8.94 34.47
CA LEU A 619 -18.12 -8.34 33.13
C LEU A 619 -17.59 -9.31 32.07
N PHE A 620 -16.52 -10.05 32.34
CA PHE A 620 -16.03 -11.09 31.43
C PHE A 620 -17.06 -12.20 31.21
N ARG A 621 -17.78 -12.62 32.25
CA ARG A 621 -18.86 -13.61 32.09
C ARG A 621 -19.97 -13.07 31.19
N THR A 622 -20.41 -11.85 31.40
CA THR A 622 -21.44 -11.21 30.57
C THR A 622 -21.00 -11.05 29.10
N GLN A 623 -19.73 -10.79 28.82
CA GLN A 623 -19.22 -10.74 27.43
C GLN A 623 -19.21 -12.11 26.73
N LEU A 624 -19.20 -13.21 27.50
CA LEU A 624 -19.24 -14.58 26.98
C LEU A 624 -20.67 -15.13 26.89
N GLU A 625 -21.63 -14.51 27.58
CA GLU A 625 -23.04 -14.94 27.60
C GLU A 625 -23.68 -14.75 26.21
N GLY A 626 -24.27 -15.81 25.66
CA GLY A 626 -25.05 -15.75 24.42
C GLY A 626 -24.26 -15.86 23.12
N MET A 627 -22.93 -15.99 23.17
CA MET A 627 -22.07 -16.24 22.00
C MET A 627 -21.58 -17.68 21.97
N ALA A 628 -21.53 -18.31 20.80
CA ALA A 628 -20.76 -19.54 20.64
C ALA A 628 -19.28 -19.25 20.93
N GLU A 629 -18.58 -20.20 21.54
CA GLU A 629 -17.17 -20.04 21.92
C GLU A 629 -16.25 -19.78 20.71
N GLU A 630 -16.71 -20.14 19.51
CA GLU A 630 -16.04 -19.94 18.22
C GLU A 630 -16.22 -18.51 17.68
N ASP A 631 -17.33 -17.85 18.04
CA ASP A 631 -17.72 -16.52 17.57
C ASP A 631 -17.30 -15.40 18.53
N SER A 632 -17.00 -15.74 19.79
CA SER A 632 -16.59 -14.75 20.78
C SER A 632 -15.13 -14.35 20.60
N MET A 633 -14.90 -13.06 20.35
CA MET A 633 -13.57 -12.44 20.40
C MET A 633 -13.06 -12.28 21.84
N ALA A 634 -13.93 -12.45 22.84
CA ALA A 634 -13.58 -12.38 24.25
C ALA A 634 -13.27 -13.79 24.79
N ARG A 635 -12.30 -13.87 25.71
CA ARG A 635 -11.96 -15.10 26.42
C ARG A 635 -11.81 -14.80 27.90
N MET A 636 -12.22 -15.74 28.74
CA MET A 636 -12.03 -15.61 30.19
C MET A 636 -10.56 -15.85 30.55
N ASP A 637 -9.83 -14.78 30.86
CA ASP A 637 -8.51 -14.88 31.49
C ASP A 637 -8.66 -15.02 33.02
N THR A 638 -8.79 -16.27 33.47
CA THR A 638 -8.91 -16.59 34.90
C THR A 638 -7.65 -16.22 35.70
N ASP A 639 -6.47 -16.21 35.06
CA ASP A 639 -5.22 -15.82 35.71
C ASP A 639 -5.17 -14.30 35.94
N PHE A 640 -5.68 -13.51 35.00
CA PHE A 640 -5.78 -12.06 35.17
C PHE A 640 -6.71 -11.69 36.32
N VAL A 641 -7.90 -12.30 36.40
CA VAL A 641 -8.81 -12.12 37.56
C VAL A 641 -8.12 -12.52 38.86
N ARG A 642 -7.38 -13.64 38.86
CA ARG A 642 -6.58 -14.07 40.01
C ARG A 642 -5.50 -13.04 40.37
N ALA A 643 -4.86 -12.41 39.40
CA ALA A 643 -3.89 -11.33 39.66
C ALA A 643 -4.56 -10.13 40.33
N LEU A 644 -5.73 -9.68 39.84
CA LEU A 644 -6.48 -8.58 40.48
C LEU A 644 -6.86 -8.89 41.94
N ARG A 645 -7.17 -10.15 42.27
CA ARG A 645 -7.43 -10.60 43.65
C ARG A 645 -6.21 -10.51 44.58
N ASN A 646 -5.00 -10.41 44.03
CA ASN A 646 -3.78 -10.12 44.80
C ASN A 646 -3.57 -8.60 45.04
N GLY A 647 -4.48 -7.77 44.54
CA GLY A 647 -4.51 -6.32 44.78
C GLY A 647 -3.79 -5.54 43.70
N MET A 648 -4.54 -5.04 42.72
CA MET A 648 -4.06 -4.01 41.80
C MET A 648 -4.35 -2.62 42.39
N PRO A 649 -3.36 -1.71 42.48
CA PRO A 649 -3.62 -0.33 42.90
C PRO A 649 -4.60 0.37 41.94
N PRO A 650 -5.29 1.45 42.36
CA PRO A 650 -5.97 2.32 41.40
C PRO A 650 -4.94 2.79 40.37
N ALA A 651 -5.29 2.82 39.09
CA ALA A 651 -4.35 3.15 38.04
C ALA A 651 -5.03 3.85 36.86
N GLY A 652 -4.25 4.61 36.08
CA GLY A 652 -4.62 5.01 34.73
C GLY A 652 -3.85 4.14 33.73
N GLY A 653 -4.51 3.72 32.66
CA GLY A 653 -3.88 3.08 31.52
C GLY A 653 -4.19 3.80 30.22
N LEU A 654 -3.25 3.71 29.28
CA LEU A 654 -3.26 4.45 28.02
C LEU A 654 -2.71 3.56 26.91
N GLY A 655 -3.46 3.44 25.81
CA GLY A 655 -3.00 2.89 24.54
C GLY A 655 -2.90 4.00 23.48
N ILE A 656 -1.80 4.05 22.73
CA ILE A 656 -1.63 4.95 21.57
C ILE A 656 -1.23 4.13 20.33
N GLY A 657 -1.96 4.33 19.22
CA GLY A 657 -1.59 3.80 17.92
C GLY A 657 -0.41 4.58 17.32
N ILE A 658 0.81 4.04 17.41
CA ILE A 658 2.02 4.74 17.01
C ILE A 658 2.09 4.99 15.51
N ASP A 659 1.62 4.04 14.70
CA ASP A 659 1.56 4.24 13.26
C ASP A 659 0.61 5.38 12.88
N ARG A 660 -0.55 5.49 13.56
CA ARG A 660 -1.49 6.62 13.36
C ARG A 660 -0.90 7.94 13.84
N LEU A 661 -0.15 7.94 14.96
CA LEU A 661 0.57 9.13 15.41
C LEU A 661 1.54 9.61 14.33
N VAL A 662 2.37 8.71 13.81
CA VAL A 662 3.34 9.05 12.75
C VAL A 662 2.61 9.55 11.51
N MET A 663 1.49 8.93 11.11
CA MET A 663 0.68 9.42 9.99
C MET A 663 0.28 10.89 10.13
N LEU A 664 -0.23 11.28 11.30
CA LEU A 664 -0.65 12.64 11.60
C LEU A 664 0.53 13.62 11.58
N LEU A 665 1.64 13.25 12.23
CA LEU A 665 2.80 14.14 12.36
C LEU A 665 3.61 14.28 11.07
N THR A 666 3.53 13.30 10.16
CA THR A 666 4.28 13.27 8.89
C THR A 666 3.40 13.40 7.65
N ASN A 667 2.19 13.96 7.79
CA ASN A 667 1.26 14.23 6.69
C ASN A 667 1.04 13.02 5.75
N SER A 668 0.74 11.85 6.32
CA SER A 668 0.59 10.61 5.57
C SER A 668 -0.84 10.09 5.65
N SER A 669 -1.51 10.00 4.50
CA SER A 669 -2.93 9.65 4.39
C SER A 669 -3.24 8.16 4.57
N THR A 670 -2.21 7.31 4.56
CA THR A 670 -2.35 5.85 4.76
C THR A 670 -1.25 5.30 5.65
N ILE A 671 -1.60 4.35 6.50
CA ILE A 671 -0.71 3.67 7.44
C ILE A 671 0.45 2.96 6.71
N ARG A 672 0.23 2.57 5.45
CA ARG A 672 1.24 1.92 4.61
C ARG A 672 2.39 2.84 4.21
N GLU A 673 2.22 4.16 4.31
CA GLU A 673 3.28 5.14 4.05
C GLU A 673 4.23 5.31 5.24
N VAL A 674 3.85 4.84 6.42
CA VAL A 674 4.63 4.94 7.67
C VAL A 674 5.09 3.60 8.22
N ILE A 675 4.76 2.50 7.53
CA ILE A 675 5.28 1.15 7.75
C ILE A 675 6.24 0.83 6.59
N LEU A 676 7.48 0.43 6.91
CA LEU A 676 8.49 0.13 5.90
C LEU A 676 8.02 -1.02 4.99
N PHE A 677 7.55 -2.11 5.58
CA PHE A 677 7.13 -3.32 4.89
C PHE A 677 5.73 -3.73 5.36
N PRO A 678 4.66 -3.08 4.84
CA PRO A 678 3.29 -3.44 5.20
C PRO A 678 2.92 -4.80 4.60
N LEU A 679 1.91 -5.48 5.18
CA LEU A 679 1.40 -6.71 4.59
C LEU A 679 0.67 -6.39 3.28
N LEU A 680 0.98 -7.15 2.23
CA LEU A 680 0.37 -7.01 0.92
C LEU A 680 -0.33 -8.32 0.53
N ARG A 681 -1.33 -8.21 -0.35
CA ARG A 681 -1.89 -9.39 -1.00
C ARG A 681 -0.80 -10.06 -1.83
N HIS A 682 -0.91 -11.37 -2.03
CA HIS A 682 -0.03 -12.06 -2.97
C HIS A 682 -0.14 -11.43 -4.36
N GLU A 683 0.95 -11.46 -5.11
CA GLU A 683 0.91 -11.14 -6.54
C GLU A 683 -0.01 -12.17 -7.19
N ALA A 684 -0.86 -11.70 -8.12
CA ALA A 684 -1.58 -12.62 -8.97
C ALA A 684 -0.54 -13.35 -9.82
N THR A 685 -0.28 -14.62 -9.47
CA THR A 685 0.51 -15.55 -10.29
C THR A 685 -0.17 -15.84 -11.60
#